data_AF-A0A7S8RHT3-F1
#
_entry.id   AF-A0A7S8RHT3-F1
#
_cell.length_a   1.000
_cell.length_b   1.000
_cell.length_c   1.000
_cell.angle_alpha   90.00
_cell.angle_beta   90.00
_cell.angle_gamma   90.00
#
_symmetry.space_group_name_H-M   'P 1'
#
loop_
_entity.id
_entity.type
_entity.pdbx_description
1 polymer ?
#
loop_
_entity_poly.entity_id
_entity_poly.type
_entity_poly.pdbx_seq_one_letter_code
_entity_poly.pdbx_strand_id
1 'polypeptide(L)'
;MERAVADQARALSSLGWRVTVVAPFAASEVAPPEISTLSIAWPVAPGRFRRPGFGFLYWLWTRRVRRAIRERIPHGATVYAHGGASGTFRGIAGTLPLWLVANPHGMEEFNRSRPLRTLATALSRYLARGARFADRVIATDAALIEEVQRNLGVARGAVELVPNAVDVSRLDALAVEGGPHARKADLISVGRLAPNKGYDLLVEALRIINERTGKQLSWVHFGAGHQKEDILRRVAVAPRVDLEIVEGADDATIQASIGASGRFVQPSRFEGSSLTTLEAMSRAAICVGTPVGGIPEKITSGSTGFLAERVSAEAIAEAILQSLGADRSVGLRARERVLSTYDLPAVVARLSDVLTMRANAHSRGVVQVARHIGPGAGVAQVVHAIDDSLRRRGVATSRLTLASTGLSMRTQVSGSPIKKLALMAEVVWFSVIGTVRVVRLRAKRPDLGVIVHGDPIGGDVYVNHGLLKEVVVVRRQTNRFYVPLNPMHWFTLVRDEVRYRWGWQNMIVCLTQQDEATLRRLYPKVRTPIRVIPNGVDLARYSIAEQLRAETRAELGIDDGVTALLFVGHEYERKGLFLLLEAMQLLDPSYELIIVGGAPEMIASARQLAERLGVGERTHFVGSQPDPRPYYGASDVVVLPSSYETGPLVLLEALASGRMVVMTPTGLATELIRSGINGEIVKRDPAQIAAGIVACSHALSEGFEDAAKRCADSVADYGWDAIADRYLMVLAEGVEYRSHSQTARSQRAVAARRGLGSAPTVGSHGLGSPGPRLICCRWCVLHPPWPGCQDWDPARRGRPAFPTTHPFRLRDRRDGCRDHRTW
;
A
#
# COMPACT_ATOMS: atom_id res chain seq x y z
N MET A 1 -9.44 25.53 -10.92
CA MET A 1 -9.61 24.76 -9.65
C MET A 1 -10.84 23.87 -9.75
N GLU A 2 -12.03 24.41 -10.01
CA GLU A 2 -13.27 23.62 -10.16
C GLU A 2 -13.16 22.49 -11.19
N ARG A 3 -12.65 22.79 -12.39
CA ARG A 3 -12.37 21.77 -13.42
C ARG A 3 -11.45 20.64 -12.91
N ALA A 4 -10.36 20.99 -12.22
CA ALA A 4 -9.43 20.01 -11.65
C ALA A 4 -10.09 19.14 -10.56
N VAL A 5 -10.98 19.71 -9.74
CA VAL A 5 -11.75 18.94 -8.76
C VAL A 5 -12.73 18.00 -9.45
N ALA A 6 -13.40 18.44 -10.52
CA ALA A 6 -14.31 17.61 -11.32
C ALA A 6 -13.58 16.43 -11.97
N ASP A 7 -12.40 16.67 -12.53
CA ASP A 7 -11.58 15.65 -13.21
C ASP A 7 -11.01 14.65 -12.20
N GLN A 8 -10.53 15.13 -11.05
CA GLN A 8 -10.11 14.26 -9.94
C GLN A 8 -11.27 13.44 -9.39
N ALA A 9 -12.45 14.03 -9.21
CA ALA A 9 -13.62 13.32 -8.72
C ALA A 9 -14.08 12.21 -9.69
N ARG A 10 -14.05 12.48 -11.00
CA ARG A 10 -14.32 11.46 -12.03
C ARG A 10 -13.32 10.32 -11.99
N ALA A 11 -12.03 10.65 -11.96
CA ALA A 11 -10.98 9.65 -11.96
C ALA A 11 -10.94 8.83 -10.67
N LEU A 12 -11.25 9.43 -9.51
CA LEU A 12 -11.42 8.66 -8.27
C LEU A 12 -12.65 7.74 -8.35
N SER A 13 -13.76 8.22 -8.94
CA SER A 13 -14.96 7.40 -9.14
C SER A 13 -14.71 6.21 -10.05
N SER A 14 -13.88 6.34 -11.11
CA SER A 14 -13.52 5.22 -11.97
C SER A 14 -12.63 4.18 -11.27
N LEU A 15 -11.91 4.57 -10.22
CA LEU A 15 -11.19 3.65 -9.31
C LEU A 15 -12.11 3.02 -8.23
N GLY A 16 -13.43 3.23 -8.30
CA GLY A 16 -14.40 2.62 -7.37
C GLY A 16 -14.68 3.44 -6.11
N TRP A 17 -14.17 4.67 -6.00
CA TRP A 17 -14.51 5.54 -4.87
C TRP A 17 -15.93 6.07 -4.97
N ARG A 18 -16.65 6.10 -3.85
CA ARG A 18 -17.88 6.89 -3.73
C ARG A 18 -17.51 8.33 -3.36
N VAL A 19 -17.46 9.21 -4.36
CA VAL A 19 -17.04 10.61 -4.18
C VAL A 19 -18.25 11.52 -3.94
N THR A 20 -18.15 12.37 -2.91
CA THR A 20 -19.09 13.47 -2.66
C THR A 20 -18.36 14.80 -2.71
N VAL A 21 -18.69 15.65 -3.68
CA VAL A 21 -18.11 17.00 -3.81
C VAL A 21 -18.88 17.97 -2.92
N VAL A 22 -18.17 18.67 -2.04
CA VAL A 22 -18.75 19.70 -1.16
C VAL A 22 -18.41 21.07 -1.74
N ALA A 23 -19.42 21.81 -2.18
CA ALA A 23 -19.25 23.11 -2.83
C ALA A 23 -20.35 24.10 -2.40
N PRO A 24 -20.13 25.42 -2.55
CA PRO A 24 -21.12 26.41 -2.18
C PRO A 24 -22.20 26.69 -3.24
N PHE A 25 -22.16 26.01 -4.40
CA PHE A 25 -23.06 26.20 -5.54
C PHE A 25 -23.84 24.90 -5.87
N ALA A 26 -24.71 24.93 -6.89
CA ALA A 26 -25.56 23.81 -7.29
C ALA A 26 -24.78 22.72 -8.06
N ALA A 27 -25.31 21.50 -8.07
CA ALA A 27 -24.65 20.27 -8.56
C ALA A 27 -24.13 20.35 -10.00
N SER A 28 -24.85 21.03 -10.90
CA SER A 28 -24.61 21.04 -12.34
C SER A 28 -23.39 21.85 -12.80
N GLU A 29 -22.79 22.66 -11.92
CA GLU A 29 -21.71 23.58 -12.31
C GLU A 29 -20.30 23.01 -12.04
N VAL A 30 -20.16 21.99 -11.19
CA VAL A 30 -18.85 21.59 -10.64
C VAL A 30 -18.57 20.09 -10.77
N ALA A 31 -19.58 19.23 -10.90
CA ALA A 31 -19.38 17.79 -11.02
C ALA A 31 -20.33 17.18 -12.06
N PRO A 32 -19.91 16.11 -12.77
CA PRO A 32 -20.80 15.37 -13.65
C PRO A 32 -22.01 14.82 -12.88
N PRO A 33 -23.14 14.52 -13.56
CA PRO A 33 -24.38 14.04 -12.94
C PRO A 33 -24.22 12.78 -12.07
N GLU A 34 -23.18 11.99 -12.35
CA GLU A 34 -22.87 10.72 -11.71
C GLU A 34 -22.21 10.89 -10.33
N ILE A 35 -21.67 12.07 -10.02
CA ILE A 35 -20.95 12.35 -8.77
C ILE A 35 -21.91 12.99 -7.77
N SER A 36 -21.92 12.46 -6.54
CA SER A 36 -22.74 13.05 -5.48
C SER A 36 -22.24 14.44 -5.11
N THR A 37 -23.15 15.39 -4.94
CA THR A 37 -22.79 16.76 -4.51
C THR A 37 -23.52 17.13 -3.23
N LEU A 38 -22.81 17.77 -2.30
CA LEU A 38 -23.37 18.37 -1.09
C LEU A 38 -23.22 19.89 -1.18
N SER A 39 -24.31 20.57 -1.56
CA SER A 39 -24.33 22.02 -1.64
C SER A 39 -24.45 22.66 -0.26
N ILE A 40 -23.50 23.51 0.11
CA ILE A 40 -23.48 24.25 1.38
C ILE A 40 -23.40 25.74 1.06
N ALA A 41 -24.54 26.41 1.07
CA ALA A 41 -24.62 27.82 0.68
C ALA A 41 -23.70 28.73 1.52
N TRP A 42 -23.18 29.77 0.85
CA TRP A 42 -22.47 30.88 1.48
C TRP A 42 -23.30 31.51 2.61
N PRO A 43 -22.66 32.12 3.62
CA PRO A 43 -23.36 32.84 4.69
C PRO A 43 -24.21 34.02 4.19
N VAL A 44 -23.84 34.61 3.05
CA VAL A 44 -24.48 35.79 2.43
C VAL A 44 -24.54 35.59 0.90
N ALA A 45 -25.51 36.20 0.22
CA ALA A 45 -25.78 35.99 -1.21
C ALA A 45 -24.62 36.42 -2.14
N PRO A 46 -24.42 35.76 -3.31
CA PRO A 46 -23.22 35.89 -4.14
C PRO A 46 -22.99 37.24 -4.86
N GLY A 47 -23.88 38.22 -4.72
CA GLY A 47 -23.82 39.49 -5.48
C GLY A 47 -23.12 40.67 -4.77
N ARG A 48 -22.74 40.54 -3.49
CA ARG A 48 -22.20 41.66 -2.68
C ARG A 48 -20.70 41.58 -2.38
N PHE A 49 -19.93 40.79 -3.13
CA PHE A 49 -18.52 40.54 -2.84
C PHE A 49 -17.61 41.74 -3.15
N ARG A 50 -17.26 42.54 -2.14
CA ARG A 50 -16.02 43.34 -2.14
C ARG A 50 -14.89 42.54 -1.46
N ARG A 51 -13.68 42.60 -2.06
CA ARG A 51 -12.46 41.88 -1.62
C ARG A 51 -12.10 41.95 -0.12
N PRO A 52 -12.44 42.98 0.70
CA PRO A 52 -12.03 43.02 2.11
C PRO A 52 -12.77 42.05 3.05
N GLY A 53 -13.84 41.36 2.63
CA GLY A 53 -14.66 40.49 3.50
C GLY A 53 -14.61 39.00 3.19
N PHE A 54 -13.96 38.59 2.09
CA PHE A 54 -14.05 37.23 1.56
C PHE A 54 -13.51 36.18 2.54
N GLY A 55 -12.38 36.45 3.20
CA GLY A 55 -11.79 35.51 4.18
C GLY A 55 -12.72 35.21 5.37
N PHE A 56 -13.52 36.19 5.82
CA PHE A 56 -14.44 36.02 6.95
C PHE A 56 -15.66 35.19 6.56
N LEU A 57 -16.20 35.44 5.37
CA LEU A 57 -17.26 34.61 4.80
C LEU A 57 -16.77 33.18 4.56
N TYR A 58 -15.54 32.99 4.09
CA TYR A 58 -14.91 31.69 3.94
C TYR A 58 -14.75 30.97 5.29
N TRP A 59 -14.33 31.69 6.33
CA TRP A 59 -14.27 31.14 7.68
C TRP A 59 -15.64 30.69 8.20
N LEU A 60 -16.68 31.51 8.04
CA LEU A 60 -18.06 31.12 8.38
C LEU A 60 -18.54 29.91 7.56
N TRP A 61 -18.20 29.84 6.27
CA TRP A 61 -18.52 28.72 5.42
C TRP A 61 -17.85 27.43 5.91
N THR A 62 -16.55 27.44 6.25
CA THR A 62 -15.88 26.25 6.82
C THR A 62 -16.53 25.74 8.13
N ARG A 63 -17.16 26.63 8.92
CA ARG A 63 -17.96 26.22 10.09
C ARG A 63 -19.25 25.50 9.70
N ARG A 64 -19.94 25.96 8.65
CA ARG A 64 -21.12 25.26 8.10
C ARG A 64 -20.74 23.90 7.51
N VAL A 65 -19.63 23.84 6.77
CA VAL A 65 -19.07 22.58 6.23
C VAL A 65 -18.76 21.61 7.36
N ARG A 66 -18.10 22.06 8.43
CA ARG A 66 -17.83 21.23 9.63
C ARG A 66 -19.09 20.61 10.22
N ARG A 67 -20.15 21.41 10.35
CA ARG A 67 -21.44 20.92 10.88
C ARG A 67 -22.02 19.85 9.97
N ALA A 68 -22.02 20.08 8.65
CA ALA A 68 -22.49 19.12 7.68
C ALA A 68 -21.66 17.82 7.70
N ILE A 69 -20.33 17.90 7.86
CA ILE A 69 -19.47 16.72 8.02
C ILE A 69 -19.88 15.90 9.25
N ARG A 70 -20.12 16.55 10.39
CA ARG A 70 -20.55 15.87 11.64
C ARG A 70 -21.91 15.16 11.50
N GLU A 71 -22.82 15.73 10.71
CA GLU A 71 -24.20 15.25 10.59
C GLU A 71 -24.38 14.21 9.46
N ARG A 72 -23.61 14.31 8.37
CA ARG A 72 -23.93 13.63 7.10
C ARG A 72 -22.83 12.72 6.55
N ILE A 73 -21.60 12.84 7.04
CA ILE A 73 -20.46 12.06 6.48
C ILE A 73 -20.24 10.80 7.33
N PRO A 74 -20.17 9.61 6.72
CA PRO A 74 -19.99 8.37 7.45
C PRO A 74 -18.64 8.30 8.18
N HIS A 75 -18.61 7.60 9.31
CA HIS A 75 -17.38 7.30 10.03
C HIS A 75 -16.44 6.46 9.15
N GLY A 76 -15.14 6.78 9.19
CA GLY A 76 -14.11 6.14 8.35
C GLY A 76 -13.94 6.75 6.96
N ALA A 77 -14.72 7.79 6.61
CA ALA A 77 -14.55 8.50 5.34
C ALA A 77 -13.28 9.36 5.30
N THR A 78 -12.75 9.55 4.10
CA THR A 78 -11.67 10.49 3.83
C THR A 78 -12.23 11.87 3.50
N VAL A 79 -11.77 12.91 4.18
CA VAL A 79 -12.08 14.31 3.88
C VAL A 79 -10.86 14.93 3.19
N TYR A 80 -11.00 15.16 1.89
CA TYR A 80 -9.99 15.80 1.07
C TYR A 80 -10.31 17.28 0.87
N ALA A 81 -9.47 18.17 1.41
CA ALA A 81 -9.71 19.62 1.42
C ALA A 81 -8.67 20.38 0.60
N HIS A 82 -9.14 21.25 -0.30
CA HIS A 82 -8.29 22.12 -1.11
C HIS A 82 -8.13 23.52 -0.51
N GLY A 83 -6.89 24.02 -0.44
CA GLY A 83 -6.57 25.39 -0.03
C GLY A 83 -7.18 25.79 1.32
N GLY A 84 -7.93 26.89 1.33
CA GLY A 84 -8.59 27.42 2.53
C GLY A 84 -9.67 26.50 3.14
N ALA A 85 -10.18 25.53 2.38
CA ALA A 85 -11.16 24.57 2.90
C ALA A 85 -10.59 23.72 4.04
N SER A 86 -9.26 23.57 4.12
CA SER A 86 -8.54 22.92 5.23
C SER A 86 -8.83 23.58 6.59
N GLY A 87 -9.31 24.82 6.62
CA GLY A 87 -9.81 25.47 7.83
C GLY A 87 -10.93 24.68 8.54
N THR A 88 -11.68 23.87 7.79
CA THR A 88 -12.70 22.96 8.32
C THR A 88 -12.13 21.97 9.33
N PHE A 89 -10.87 21.55 9.15
CA PHE A 89 -10.18 20.55 9.99
C PHE A 89 -10.06 20.99 11.46
N ARG A 90 -10.03 22.30 11.71
CA ARG A 90 -9.86 22.96 13.02
C ARG A 90 -11.02 22.69 14.00
N GLY A 91 -11.17 21.47 14.48
CA GLY A 91 -12.29 21.04 15.32
C GLY A 91 -13.12 19.92 14.70
N ILE A 92 -12.60 19.22 13.70
CA ILE A 92 -13.01 17.83 13.40
C ILE A 92 -11.85 16.85 13.67
N ALA A 93 -10.60 17.27 13.42
CA ALA A 93 -9.41 16.50 13.73
C ALA A 93 -9.40 16.05 15.20
N GLY A 94 -9.19 14.76 15.43
CA GLY A 94 -9.20 14.12 16.75
C GLY A 94 -10.59 13.96 17.40
N THR A 95 -11.67 14.48 16.79
CA THR A 95 -13.04 14.35 17.33
C THR A 95 -13.94 13.43 16.52
N LEU A 96 -13.60 13.18 15.26
CA LEU A 96 -14.28 12.26 14.36
C LEU A 96 -13.27 11.26 13.79
N PRO A 97 -13.64 9.99 13.57
CA PRO A 97 -12.79 9.00 12.92
C PRO A 97 -12.80 9.23 11.40
N LEU A 98 -12.12 10.28 10.94
CA LEU A 98 -12.02 10.67 9.54
C LEU A 98 -10.54 10.75 9.16
N TRP A 99 -10.20 10.33 7.94
CA TRP A 99 -8.87 10.55 7.35
C TRP A 99 -8.86 11.93 6.70
N LEU A 100 -8.01 12.84 7.17
CA LEU A 100 -7.97 14.23 6.75
C LEU A 100 -6.78 14.44 5.82
N VAL A 101 -7.04 14.80 4.58
CA VAL A 101 -6.00 15.10 3.59
C VAL A 101 -6.15 16.54 3.10
N ALA A 102 -5.08 17.32 3.17
CA ALA A 102 -5.05 18.69 2.66
C ALA A 102 -4.25 18.78 1.37
N ASN A 103 -4.78 19.46 0.35
CA ASN A 103 -4.01 19.93 -0.80
C ASN A 103 -3.94 21.46 -0.76
N PRO A 104 -2.84 22.04 -0.26
CA PRO A 104 -2.68 23.47 -0.13
C PRO A 104 -2.55 24.15 -1.50
N HIS A 105 -3.14 25.34 -1.62
CA HIS A 105 -3.06 26.19 -2.81
C HIS A 105 -2.66 27.60 -2.40
N GLY A 106 -2.04 28.36 -3.31
CA GLY A 106 -1.73 29.77 -3.09
C GLY A 106 -0.60 30.02 -2.08
N MET A 107 0.37 29.10 -1.99
CA MET A 107 1.53 29.22 -1.08
C MET A 107 2.31 30.52 -1.30
N GLU A 108 2.22 31.05 -2.51
CA GLU A 108 2.88 32.26 -2.99
C GLU A 108 2.36 33.51 -2.26
N GLU A 109 1.14 33.45 -1.71
CA GLU A 109 0.57 34.49 -0.86
C GLU A 109 1.30 34.64 0.46
N PHE A 110 2.09 33.65 0.92
CA PHE A 110 2.86 33.72 2.16
C PHE A 110 4.19 34.47 2.00
N ASN A 111 4.75 34.52 0.78
CA ASN A 111 6.08 35.09 0.52
C ASN A 111 6.05 36.58 0.11
N ARG A 112 4.87 37.20 -0.10
CA ARG A 112 4.77 38.62 -0.46
C ARG A 112 4.43 39.52 0.74
N SER A 113 5.40 40.36 1.10
CA SER A 113 5.39 41.35 2.17
C SER A 113 5.11 42.78 1.65
N ARG A 114 3.84 43.09 1.34
CA ARG A 114 3.34 44.47 1.45
C ARG A 114 2.40 44.52 2.66
N PRO A 115 2.61 45.40 3.66
CA PRO A 115 1.89 45.36 4.93
C PRO A 115 0.35 45.39 4.78
N LEU A 116 -0.16 46.21 3.85
CA LEU A 116 -1.60 46.27 3.52
C LEU A 116 -2.15 44.95 2.93
N ARG A 117 -1.33 44.22 2.17
CA ARG A 117 -1.69 42.92 1.57
C ARG A 117 -1.60 41.77 2.59
N THR A 118 -0.70 41.89 3.58
CA THR A 118 -0.59 40.96 4.71
C THR A 118 -1.86 40.96 5.55
N LEU A 119 -2.46 42.12 5.83
CA LEU A 119 -3.72 42.21 6.56
C LEU A 119 -4.89 41.60 5.77
N ALA A 120 -4.95 41.89 4.47
CA ALA A 120 -6.01 41.38 3.57
C ALA A 120 -5.98 39.85 3.39
N THR A 121 -4.80 39.22 3.51
CA THR A 121 -4.61 37.76 3.35
C THR A 121 -4.50 37.00 4.67
N ALA A 122 -4.50 37.70 5.81
CA ALA A 122 -4.30 37.10 7.13
C ALA A 122 -5.29 35.96 7.42
N LEU A 123 -6.55 36.14 7.05
CA LEU A 123 -7.60 35.16 7.29
C LEU A 123 -7.53 33.97 6.31
N SER A 124 -7.16 34.19 5.05
CA SER A 124 -6.89 33.11 4.09
C SER A 124 -5.70 32.25 4.55
N ARG A 125 -4.62 32.88 5.01
CA ARG A 125 -3.47 32.19 5.61
C ARG A 125 -3.85 31.41 6.86
N TYR A 126 -4.71 31.99 7.71
CA TYR A 126 -5.25 31.30 8.88
C TYR A 126 -6.04 30.04 8.48
N LEU A 127 -6.89 30.13 7.46
CA LEU A 127 -7.66 29.00 6.95
C LEU A 127 -6.77 27.91 6.35
N ALA A 128 -5.80 28.28 5.52
CA ALA A 128 -4.81 27.36 4.94
C ALA A 128 -3.98 26.63 6.01
N ARG A 129 -3.64 27.30 7.13
CA ARG A 129 -3.03 26.68 8.31
C ARG A 129 -3.95 25.68 9.04
N GLY A 130 -5.16 25.42 8.54
CA GLY A 130 -5.93 24.25 8.92
C GLY A 130 -5.29 22.94 8.46
N ALA A 131 -4.46 22.97 7.42
CA ALA A 131 -3.75 21.80 6.89
C ALA A 131 -2.82 21.12 7.91
N ARG A 132 -2.32 21.82 8.94
CA ARG A 132 -1.53 21.20 10.02
C ARG A 132 -2.29 20.17 10.86
N PHE A 133 -3.61 20.16 10.76
CA PHE A 133 -4.48 19.18 11.41
C PHE A 133 -4.85 18.02 10.48
N ALA A 134 -4.33 18.01 9.25
CA ALA A 134 -4.48 16.90 8.32
C ALA A 134 -3.53 15.76 8.70
N ASP A 135 -3.95 14.54 8.44
CA ASP A 135 -3.09 13.36 8.57
C ASP A 135 -2.04 13.29 7.46
N ARG A 136 -2.39 13.80 6.26
CA ARG A 136 -1.48 14.03 5.14
C ARG A 136 -1.73 15.38 4.47
N VAL A 137 -0.65 15.98 3.98
CA VAL A 137 -0.65 17.23 3.23
C VAL A 137 0.07 17.00 1.91
N ILE A 138 -0.56 17.35 0.80
CA ILE A 138 0.01 17.19 -0.53
C ILE A 138 0.94 18.37 -0.83
N ALA A 139 2.11 18.10 -1.38
CA ALA A 139 2.89 19.07 -2.13
C ALA A 139 2.79 18.69 -3.61
N THR A 140 2.55 19.67 -4.49
CA THR A 140 2.43 19.37 -5.93
C THR A 140 3.78 19.21 -6.61
N ASP A 141 4.81 19.84 -6.09
CA ASP A 141 6.17 19.77 -6.63
C ASP A 141 7.14 19.64 -5.45
N ALA A 142 8.31 19.04 -5.65
CA ALA A 142 9.31 18.85 -4.60
C ALA A 142 9.78 20.18 -3.99
N ALA A 143 9.91 21.23 -4.81
CA ALA A 143 10.25 22.58 -4.35
C ALA A 143 9.23 23.15 -3.35
N LEU A 144 7.96 22.71 -3.41
CA LEU A 144 6.91 23.17 -2.50
C LEU A 144 6.92 22.46 -1.15
N ILE A 145 7.65 21.33 -1.00
CA ILE A 145 7.65 20.55 0.25
C ILE A 145 8.10 21.42 1.43
N GLU A 146 9.25 22.09 1.30
CA GLU A 146 9.76 22.96 2.37
C GLU A 146 8.84 24.17 2.62
N GLU A 147 8.27 24.73 1.56
CA GLU A 147 7.38 25.88 1.67
C GLU A 147 6.09 25.52 2.39
N VAL A 148 5.48 24.37 2.05
CA VAL A 148 4.30 23.82 2.73
C VAL A 148 4.59 23.57 4.20
N GLN A 149 5.72 22.94 4.52
CA GLN A 149 6.14 22.69 5.91
C GLN A 149 6.27 23.99 6.71
N ARG A 150 7.03 24.95 6.17
CA ARG A 150 7.34 26.22 6.83
C ARG A 150 6.10 27.10 7.01
N ASN A 151 5.32 27.30 5.95
CA ASN A 151 4.24 28.28 5.95
C ASN A 151 2.97 27.77 6.67
N LEU A 152 2.72 26.45 6.61
CA LEU A 152 1.54 25.82 7.21
C LEU A 152 1.82 25.20 8.59
N GLY A 153 3.09 24.97 8.95
CA GLY A 153 3.49 24.36 10.22
C GLY A 153 3.18 22.87 10.27
N VAL A 154 3.52 22.14 9.21
CA VAL A 154 3.25 20.70 9.03
C VAL A 154 4.53 19.89 9.27
N ALA A 155 4.41 18.71 9.90
CA ALA A 155 5.55 17.83 10.15
C ALA A 155 6.14 17.25 8.86
N ARG A 156 7.46 17.00 8.83
CA ARG A 156 8.17 16.52 7.62
C ARG A 156 7.59 15.23 7.04
N GLY A 157 7.24 14.28 7.89
CA GLY A 157 6.67 12.99 7.48
C GLY A 157 5.17 13.02 7.17
N ALA A 158 4.52 14.18 7.21
CA ALA A 158 3.11 14.33 6.86
C ALA A 158 2.91 14.93 5.45
N VAL A 159 3.99 15.25 4.73
CA VAL A 159 3.92 15.85 3.39
C VAL A 159 4.20 14.79 2.33
N GLU A 160 3.26 14.58 1.41
CA GLU A 160 3.34 13.63 0.29
C GLU A 160 3.42 14.38 -1.03
N LEU A 161 4.28 13.93 -1.94
CA LEU A 161 4.41 14.53 -3.28
C LEU A 161 3.37 13.93 -4.23
N VAL A 162 2.37 14.72 -4.62
CA VAL A 162 1.37 14.33 -5.64
C VAL A 162 1.33 15.44 -6.70
N PRO A 163 1.90 15.20 -7.89
CA PRO A 163 2.00 16.22 -8.92
C PRO A 163 0.65 16.67 -9.47
N ASN A 164 0.62 17.84 -10.09
CA ASN A 164 -0.57 18.26 -10.84
C ASN A 164 -0.76 17.38 -12.07
N ALA A 165 -2.02 17.01 -12.34
CA ALA A 165 -2.40 16.18 -13.46
C ALA A 165 -2.79 16.98 -14.70
N VAL A 166 -2.54 16.40 -15.87
CA VAL A 166 -3.16 16.78 -17.15
C VAL A 166 -3.87 15.57 -17.74
N ASP A 167 -5.02 15.77 -18.38
CA ASP A 167 -5.74 14.69 -19.09
C ASP A 167 -5.24 14.63 -20.53
N VAL A 168 -4.27 13.73 -20.80
CA VAL A 168 -3.62 13.66 -22.11
C VAL A 168 -4.61 13.24 -23.20
N SER A 169 -5.56 12.36 -22.88
CA SER A 169 -6.57 11.87 -23.83
C SER A 169 -7.51 13.01 -24.28
N ARG A 170 -7.95 13.86 -23.35
CA ARG A 170 -8.74 15.06 -23.67
C ARG A 170 -7.94 16.06 -24.52
N LEU A 171 -6.67 16.27 -24.19
CA LEU A 171 -5.81 17.18 -24.95
C LEU A 171 -5.53 16.65 -26.37
N ASP A 172 -5.40 15.32 -26.54
CA ASP A 172 -5.33 14.65 -27.85
C ASP A 172 -6.60 14.91 -28.68
N ALA A 173 -7.79 14.76 -28.09
CA ALA A 173 -9.04 15.05 -28.79
C ALA A 173 -9.15 16.54 -29.22
N LEU A 174 -8.82 17.47 -28.32
CA LEU A 174 -8.86 18.91 -28.60
C LEU A 174 -7.88 19.32 -29.72
N ALA A 175 -6.70 18.72 -29.76
CA ALA A 175 -5.72 19.01 -30.80
C ALA A 175 -6.21 18.55 -32.19
N VAL A 176 -6.97 17.46 -32.27
CA VAL A 176 -7.58 16.98 -33.52
C VAL A 176 -8.71 17.92 -33.95
N GLU A 177 -9.58 18.32 -33.02
CA GLU A 177 -10.70 19.24 -33.26
C GLU A 177 -10.21 20.61 -33.76
N GLY A 178 -9.19 21.17 -33.11
CA GLY A 178 -8.65 22.49 -33.45
C GLY A 178 -7.68 22.49 -34.63
N GLY A 179 -7.36 21.32 -35.20
CA GLY A 179 -6.41 21.15 -36.31
C GLY A 179 -6.57 22.16 -37.45
N PRO A 180 -7.79 22.38 -37.98
CA PRO A 180 -8.06 23.36 -39.04
C PRO A 180 -7.76 24.82 -38.67
N HIS A 181 -7.74 25.13 -37.38
CA HIS A 181 -7.54 26.49 -36.85
C HIS A 181 -6.14 26.70 -36.26
N ALA A 182 -5.25 25.70 -36.38
CA ALA A 182 -3.91 25.75 -35.82
C ALA A 182 -3.08 26.91 -36.40
N ARG A 183 -2.48 27.70 -35.51
CA ARG A 183 -1.47 28.71 -35.85
C ARG A 183 -0.08 28.07 -35.82
N LYS A 184 0.73 28.31 -36.86
CA LYS A 184 2.12 27.85 -36.94
C LYS A 184 3.06 29.01 -36.72
N ALA A 185 4.03 28.82 -35.84
CA ALA A 185 5.12 29.76 -35.57
C ALA A 185 6.37 29.01 -35.12
N ASP A 186 7.51 29.68 -35.06
CA ASP A 186 8.73 29.10 -34.49
C ASP A 186 8.58 28.84 -33.00
N LEU A 187 7.81 29.69 -32.31
CA LEU A 187 7.59 29.62 -30.86
C LEU A 187 6.11 29.84 -30.52
N ILE A 188 5.56 28.97 -29.67
CA ILE A 188 4.25 29.17 -29.04
C ILE A 188 4.42 29.48 -27.56
N SER A 189 3.57 30.36 -27.03
CA SER A 189 3.44 30.54 -25.58
C SER A 189 1.99 30.72 -25.20
N VAL A 190 1.61 30.25 -24.00
CA VAL A 190 0.25 30.34 -23.48
C VAL A 190 0.29 30.92 -22.08
N GLY A 191 -0.54 31.93 -21.80
CA GLY A 191 -0.72 32.44 -20.45
C GLY A 191 -1.16 33.90 -20.40
N ARG A 192 -1.49 34.37 -19.20
CA ARG A 192 -1.89 35.76 -18.99
C ARG A 192 -0.70 36.72 -19.11
N LEU A 193 -0.84 37.78 -19.90
CA LEU A 193 0.18 38.84 -20.00
C LEU A 193 0.26 39.64 -18.69
N ALA A 194 1.24 39.27 -17.85
CA ALA A 194 1.46 39.82 -16.52
C ALA A 194 2.94 39.77 -16.12
N PRO A 195 3.43 40.69 -15.25
CA PRO A 195 4.86 40.86 -15.00
C PRO A 195 5.57 39.61 -14.51
N ASN A 196 4.84 38.77 -13.76
CA ASN A 196 5.36 37.52 -13.24
C ASN A 196 5.54 36.42 -14.29
N LYS A 197 4.88 36.53 -15.46
CA LYS A 197 4.98 35.56 -16.56
C LYS A 197 6.15 35.83 -17.52
N GLY A 198 6.77 37.01 -17.43
CA GLY A 198 8.08 37.27 -18.05
C GLY A 198 8.11 37.37 -19.58
N TYR A 199 6.98 37.62 -20.23
CA TYR A 199 6.92 37.77 -21.69
C TYR A 199 7.70 38.98 -22.22
N ASP A 200 7.92 40.00 -21.39
CA ASP A 200 8.83 41.11 -21.69
C ASP A 200 10.30 40.66 -21.78
N LEU A 201 10.71 39.63 -21.02
CA LEU A 201 12.03 39.02 -21.18
C LEU A 201 12.13 38.20 -22.48
N LEU A 202 11.01 37.62 -22.92
CA LEU A 202 10.96 36.88 -24.18
C LEU A 202 11.12 37.80 -25.39
N VAL A 203 10.50 38.99 -25.37
CA VAL A 203 10.73 40.02 -26.40
C VAL A 203 12.23 40.34 -26.50
N GLU A 204 12.87 40.57 -25.36
CA GLU A 204 14.30 40.90 -25.31
C GLU A 204 15.19 39.73 -25.73
N ALA A 205 14.83 38.50 -25.35
CA ALA A 205 15.53 37.30 -25.79
C ALA A 205 15.48 37.13 -27.31
N LEU A 206 14.33 37.39 -27.94
CA LEU A 206 14.17 37.33 -29.39
C LEU A 206 14.98 38.42 -30.11
N ARG A 207 15.06 39.64 -29.54
CA ARG A 207 15.94 40.70 -30.02
C ARG A 207 17.41 40.24 -30.01
N ILE A 208 17.87 39.65 -28.91
CA ILE A 208 19.24 39.11 -28.77
C ILE A 208 19.51 38.02 -29.82
N ILE A 209 18.57 37.09 -30.04
CA ILE A 209 18.72 36.03 -31.05
C ILE A 209 18.86 36.63 -32.45
N ASN A 210 18.01 37.59 -32.79
CA ASN A 210 18.03 38.25 -34.10
C ASN A 210 19.38 38.95 -34.32
N GLU A 211 19.85 39.72 -33.35
CA GLU A 211 21.14 40.43 -33.43
C GLU A 211 22.33 39.48 -33.54
N ARG A 212 22.31 38.34 -32.84
CA ARG A 212 23.41 37.36 -32.86
C ARG A 212 23.43 36.47 -34.09
N THR A 213 22.26 36.14 -34.65
CA THR A 213 22.14 35.08 -35.66
C THR A 213 21.59 35.55 -37.00
N GLY A 214 21.03 36.77 -37.06
CA GLY A 214 20.28 37.27 -38.20
C GLY A 214 18.93 36.57 -38.42
N LYS A 215 18.54 35.60 -37.57
CA LYS A 215 17.28 34.87 -37.71
C LYS A 215 16.15 35.62 -37.01
N GLN A 216 15.10 35.93 -37.77
CA GLN A 216 13.84 36.43 -37.23
C GLN A 216 12.93 35.23 -36.93
N LEU A 217 12.64 34.99 -35.66
CA LEU A 217 11.72 33.93 -35.23
C LEU A 217 10.30 34.50 -35.08
N SER A 218 9.32 33.77 -35.61
CA SER A 218 7.89 34.03 -35.43
C SER A 218 7.40 33.52 -34.07
N TRP A 219 6.60 34.32 -33.38
CA TRP A 219 6.07 33.99 -32.05
C TRP A 219 4.56 34.23 -32.00
N VAL A 220 3.80 33.19 -31.65
CA VAL A 220 2.36 33.32 -31.37
C VAL A 220 2.13 33.17 -29.86
N HIS A 221 1.46 34.16 -29.27
CA HIS A 221 1.06 34.17 -27.87
C HIS A 221 -0.45 34.02 -27.73
N PHE A 222 -0.89 33.02 -26.95
CA PHE A 222 -2.28 32.85 -26.57
C PHE A 222 -2.53 33.38 -25.17
N GLY A 223 -3.35 34.42 -25.07
CA GLY A 223 -3.76 35.01 -23.81
C GLY A 223 -3.86 36.53 -23.82
N ALA A 224 -4.63 37.05 -22.87
CA ALA A 224 -4.79 38.48 -22.65
C ALA A 224 -4.18 38.89 -21.31
N GLY A 225 -3.99 40.19 -21.10
CA GLY A 225 -3.62 40.73 -19.79
C GLY A 225 -3.13 42.17 -19.84
N HIS A 226 -3.12 42.83 -18.67
CA HIS A 226 -2.76 44.25 -18.50
C HIS A 226 -1.35 44.67 -18.98
N GLN A 227 -0.49 43.73 -19.37
CA GLN A 227 0.82 44.04 -19.96
C GLN A 227 0.83 44.04 -21.49
N LYS A 228 -0.31 43.79 -22.15
CA LYS A 228 -0.40 43.74 -23.61
C LYS A 228 0.22 44.98 -24.27
N GLU A 229 -0.20 46.17 -23.85
CA GLU A 229 0.26 47.44 -24.42
C GLU A 229 1.74 47.72 -24.11
N ASP A 230 2.28 47.20 -23.01
CA ASP A 230 3.71 47.30 -22.71
C ASP A 230 4.55 46.40 -23.64
N ILE A 231 4.09 45.16 -23.84
CA ILE A 231 4.76 44.18 -24.71
C ILE A 231 4.75 44.66 -26.16
N LEU A 232 3.62 45.14 -26.68
CA LEU A 232 3.52 45.68 -28.04
C LEU A 232 4.43 46.90 -28.24
N ARG A 233 4.55 47.78 -27.24
CA ARG A 233 5.50 48.91 -27.30
C ARG A 233 6.95 48.45 -27.33
N ARG A 234 7.31 47.42 -26.56
CA ARG A 234 8.66 46.83 -26.58
C ARG A 234 8.98 46.19 -27.93
N VAL A 235 8.02 45.49 -28.53
CA VAL A 235 8.18 44.92 -29.88
C VAL A 235 8.35 46.01 -30.94
N ALA A 236 7.61 47.13 -30.83
CA ALA A 236 7.73 48.25 -31.77
C ALA A 236 9.13 48.90 -31.78
N VAL A 237 9.82 48.94 -30.64
CA VAL A 237 11.19 49.50 -30.51
C VAL A 237 12.30 48.46 -30.66
N ALA A 238 11.96 47.17 -30.67
CA ALA A 238 12.86 46.06 -30.97
C ALA A 238 12.58 45.60 -32.42
N PRO A 239 13.03 46.34 -33.46
CA PRO A 239 12.71 46.02 -34.84
C PRO A 239 13.11 44.57 -35.11
N ARG A 240 12.18 43.81 -35.73
CA ARG A 240 12.33 42.39 -36.11
C ARG A 240 12.02 41.33 -35.05
N VAL A 241 11.15 41.63 -34.08
CA VAL A 241 10.39 40.60 -33.35
C VAL A 241 9.03 40.42 -34.04
N ASP A 242 8.75 39.22 -34.54
CA ASP A 242 7.48 38.87 -35.19
C ASP A 242 6.53 38.25 -34.14
N LEU A 243 5.53 39.00 -33.68
CA LEU A 243 4.60 38.61 -32.61
C LEU A 243 3.14 38.72 -33.07
N GLU A 244 2.40 37.62 -32.98
CA GLU A 244 0.94 37.57 -33.03
C GLU A 244 0.36 37.29 -31.62
N ILE A 245 -0.51 38.17 -31.13
CA ILE A 245 -1.26 37.95 -29.88
C ILE A 245 -2.68 37.52 -30.22
N VAL A 246 -3.06 36.32 -29.81
CA VAL A 246 -4.42 35.77 -30.00
C VAL A 246 -5.16 35.76 -28.67
N GLU A 247 -6.24 36.54 -28.59
CA GLU A 247 -7.11 36.62 -27.42
C GLU A 247 -8.39 35.82 -27.64
N GLY A 248 -8.87 35.15 -26.59
CA GLY A 248 -10.13 34.42 -26.64
C GLY A 248 -10.12 33.15 -27.50
N ALA A 249 -8.95 32.64 -27.88
CA ALA A 249 -8.83 31.33 -28.53
C ALA A 249 -9.39 30.23 -27.64
N ASP A 250 -10.08 29.26 -28.25
CA ASP A 250 -10.55 28.06 -27.56
C ASP A 250 -9.41 27.08 -27.26
N ASP A 251 -9.66 26.16 -26.31
CA ASP A 251 -8.68 25.15 -25.89
C ASP A 251 -8.22 24.30 -27.10
N ALA A 252 -9.11 24.03 -28.07
CA ALA A 252 -8.83 23.22 -29.26
C ALA A 252 -7.78 23.87 -30.16
N THR A 253 -7.97 25.15 -30.51
CA THR A 253 -7.03 25.94 -31.31
C THR A 253 -5.67 26.03 -30.64
N ILE A 254 -5.64 26.23 -29.32
CA ILE A 254 -4.39 26.31 -28.56
C ILE A 254 -3.62 24.99 -28.64
N GLN A 255 -4.28 23.86 -28.34
CA GLN A 255 -3.62 22.54 -28.35
C GLN A 255 -3.13 22.16 -29.76
N ALA A 256 -3.91 22.46 -30.79
CA ALA A 256 -3.53 22.23 -32.18
C ALA A 256 -2.31 23.08 -32.58
N SER A 257 -2.27 24.35 -32.17
CA SER A 257 -1.16 25.28 -32.47
C SER A 257 0.15 24.86 -31.79
N ILE A 258 0.09 24.37 -30.55
CA ILE A 258 1.26 23.85 -29.84
C ILE A 258 1.82 22.61 -30.56
N GLY A 259 0.96 21.67 -30.97
CA GLY A 259 1.37 20.48 -31.70
C GLY A 259 1.94 20.78 -33.09
N ALA A 260 1.39 21.78 -33.79
CA ALA A 260 1.82 22.17 -35.13
C ALA A 260 3.17 22.89 -35.18
N SER A 261 3.50 23.65 -34.12
CA SER A 261 4.72 24.49 -34.06
C SER A 261 5.92 23.77 -33.45
N GLY A 262 5.69 22.73 -32.64
CA GLY A 262 6.73 21.85 -32.11
C GLY A 262 7.64 22.46 -31.03
N ARG A 263 7.51 23.75 -30.71
CA ARG A 263 8.25 24.44 -29.63
C ARG A 263 7.34 25.31 -28.77
N PHE A 264 7.58 25.29 -27.47
CA PHE A 264 6.81 26.04 -26.48
C PHE A 264 7.72 26.78 -25.51
N VAL A 265 7.43 28.05 -25.21
CA VAL A 265 8.26 28.88 -24.32
C VAL A 265 7.49 29.34 -23.09
N GLN A 266 8.07 29.12 -21.91
CA GLN A 266 7.56 29.53 -20.59
C GLN A 266 8.59 30.42 -19.86
N PRO A 267 8.65 31.73 -20.15
CA PRO A 267 9.69 32.65 -19.66
C PRO A 267 9.40 33.20 -18.25
N SER A 268 8.73 32.42 -17.40
CA SER A 268 8.17 32.90 -16.13
C SER A 268 9.24 33.48 -15.20
N ARG A 269 8.97 34.65 -14.59
CA ARG A 269 9.76 35.11 -13.43
C ARG A 269 9.33 34.41 -12.15
N PHE A 270 8.08 33.97 -12.13
CA PHE A 270 7.48 33.28 -11.02
C PHE A 270 6.38 32.36 -11.53
N GLU A 271 6.45 31.12 -11.11
CA GLU A 271 5.50 30.08 -11.48
C GLU A 271 5.26 29.16 -10.28
N GLY A 272 4.05 28.63 -10.17
CA GLY A 272 3.80 27.47 -9.32
C GLY A 272 4.30 26.22 -10.04
N SER A 273 3.42 25.27 -10.32
CA SER A 273 3.80 24.05 -11.05
C SER A 273 3.90 24.26 -12.57
N SER A 274 3.17 25.19 -13.19
CA SER A 274 2.99 25.31 -14.67
C SER A 274 2.25 24.12 -15.31
N LEU A 275 0.93 24.25 -15.53
CA LEU A 275 0.14 23.27 -16.28
C LEU A 275 0.36 23.38 -17.80
N THR A 276 0.54 24.61 -18.31
CA THR A 276 0.78 24.87 -19.74
C THR A 276 2.06 24.21 -20.25
N THR A 277 3.09 24.09 -19.41
CA THR A 277 4.28 23.29 -19.73
C THR A 277 3.95 21.81 -19.90
N LEU A 278 3.12 21.23 -19.02
CA LEU A 278 2.70 19.82 -19.15
C LEU A 278 1.80 19.60 -20.38
N GLU A 279 0.90 20.54 -20.66
CA GLU A 279 0.09 20.53 -21.88
C GLU A 279 0.98 20.52 -23.12
N ALA A 280 1.99 21.39 -23.18
CA ALA A 280 2.93 21.43 -24.30
C ALA A 280 3.80 20.17 -24.42
N MET A 281 4.34 19.68 -23.31
CA MET A 281 5.06 18.41 -23.29
C MET A 281 4.17 17.25 -23.76
N SER A 282 2.88 17.25 -23.41
CA SER A 282 1.94 16.24 -23.90
C SER A 282 1.81 16.26 -25.42
N ARG A 283 2.01 17.41 -26.09
CA ARG A 283 2.01 17.51 -27.56
C ARG A 283 3.35 17.14 -28.19
N ALA A 284 4.30 16.62 -27.41
CA ALA A 284 5.70 16.44 -27.80
C ALA A 284 6.37 17.75 -28.28
N ALA A 285 5.95 18.91 -27.77
CA ALA A 285 6.64 20.17 -28.03
C ALA A 285 7.94 20.25 -27.23
N ILE A 286 9.01 20.72 -27.87
CA ILE A 286 10.28 21.01 -27.21
C ILE A 286 10.06 22.27 -26.36
N CYS A 287 10.03 22.08 -25.05
CA CYS A 287 9.74 23.16 -24.10
C CYS A 287 11.01 23.92 -23.72
N VAL A 288 10.94 25.24 -23.74
CA VAL A 288 11.96 26.15 -23.20
C VAL A 288 11.38 26.84 -21.97
N GLY A 289 12.05 26.75 -20.83
CA GLY A 289 11.56 27.30 -19.57
C GLY A 289 12.62 28.01 -18.75
N THR A 290 12.21 28.83 -17.79
CA THR A 290 13.08 29.44 -16.78
C THR A 290 13.13 28.60 -15.50
N PRO A 291 14.20 28.69 -14.69
CA PRO A 291 14.40 27.82 -13.53
C PRO A 291 13.64 28.32 -12.30
N VAL A 292 12.30 28.38 -12.40
CA VAL A 292 11.41 28.85 -11.33
C VAL A 292 10.25 27.89 -11.10
N GLY A 293 9.77 27.81 -9.85
CA GLY A 293 8.64 26.96 -9.48
C GLY A 293 8.90 25.48 -9.78
N GLY A 294 7.88 24.78 -10.26
CA GLY A 294 7.94 23.38 -10.69
C GLY A 294 8.46 23.15 -12.11
N ILE A 295 8.93 24.19 -12.83
CA ILE A 295 9.47 24.04 -14.19
C ILE A 295 10.73 23.14 -14.22
N PRO A 296 11.72 23.28 -13.31
CA PRO A 296 12.92 22.43 -13.30
C PRO A 296 12.63 20.94 -13.06
N GLU A 297 11.51 20.61 -12.42
CA GLU A 297 11.09 19.21 -12.21
C GLU A 297 10.52 18.57 -13.49
N LYS A 298 10.18 19.37 -14.50
CA LYS A 298 9.55 18.93 -15.75
C LYS A 298 10.55 18.94 -16.90
N ILE A 299 11.35 20.00 -16.97
CA ILE A 299 12.32 20.24 -18.03
C ILE A 299 13.72 19.91 -17.55
N THR A 300 14.30 18.86 -18.14
CA THR A 300 15.71 18.50 -18.00
C THR A 300 16.41 18.83 -19.32
N SER A 301 17.32 19.80 -19.31
CA SER A 301 18.01 20.31 -20.52
C SER A 301 18.62 19.18 -21.36
N GLY A 302 18.31 19.15 -22.66
CA GLY A 302 18.76 18.12 -23.61
C GLY A 302 17.99 16.79 -23.53
N SER A 303 17.25 16.55 -22.45
CA SER A 303 16.45 15.33 -22.29
C SER A 303 14.97 15.55 -22.60
N THR A 304 14.30 16.44 -21.87
CA THR A 304 12.84 16.71 -22.00
C THR A 304 12.51 18.15 -22.40
N GLY A 305 13.52 18.97 -22.68
CA GLY A 305 13.40 20.36 -23.12
C GLY A 305 14.70 21.12 -22.87
N PHE A 306 14.62 22.44 -22.73
CA PHE A 306 15.77 23.32 -22.43
C PHE A 306 15.41 24.31 -21.31
N LEU A 307 16.16 24.24 -20.21
CA LEU A 307 16.00 25.14 -19.08
C LEU A 307 17.05 26.24 -19.16
N ALA A 308 16.61 27.49 -19.11
CA ALA A 308 17.51 28.63 -18.99
C ALA A 308 18.29 28.56 -17.67
N GLU A 309 19.56 28.98 -17.68
CA GLU A 309 20.42 28.97 -16.49
C GLU A 309 19.88 29.84 -15.35
N ARG A 310 19.23 30.96 -15.69
CA ARG A 310 18.65 31.93 -14.77
C ARG A 310 17.52 32.71 -15.42
N VAL A 311 16.76 33.45 -14.61
CA VAL A 311 15.68 34.34 -15.10
C VAL A 311 16.30 35.61 -15.70
N SER A 312 16.70 35.54 -16.97
CA SER A 312 17.25 36.68 -17.74
C SER A 312 16.98 36.50 -19.23
N ALA A 313 16.94 37.59 -19.99
CA ALA A 313 16.71 37.53 -21.42
C ALA A 313 17.82 36.77 -22.17
N GLU A 314 19.07 36.93 -21.75
CA GLU A 314 20.24 36.27 -22.33
C GLU A 314 20.18 34.74 -22.15
N ALA A 315 19.84 34.28 -20.94
CA ALA A 315 19.74 32.86 -20.67
C ALA A 315 18.52 32.21 -21.37
N ILE A 316 17.41 32.96 -21.52
CA ILE A 316 16.26 32.52 -22.31
C ILE A 316 16.65 32.43 -23.79
N ALA A 317 17.37 33.42 -24.32
CA ALA A 317 17.86 33.42 -25.70
C ALA A 317 18.73 32.20 -25.99
N GLU A 318 19.68 31.89 -25.09
CA GLU A 318 20.55 30.72 -25.21
C GLU A 318 19.76 29.41 -25.21
N ALA A 319 18.80 29.25 -24.29
CA ALA A 319 17.97 28.05 -24.23
C ALA A 319 17.08 27.89 -25.48
N ILE A 320 16.58 29.00 -26.06
CA ILE A 320 15.86 28.97 -27.34
C ILE A 320 16.80 28.52 -28.46
N LEU A 321 18.01 29.09 -28.57
CA LEU A 321 18.98 28.71 -29.60
C LEU A 321 19.33 27.22 -29.55
N GLN A 322 19.56 26.68 -28.36
CA GLN A 322 19.78 25.24 -28.16
C GLN A 322 18.58 24.41 -28.62
N SER A 323 17.36 24.88 -28.33
CA SER A 323 16.14 24.20 -28.78
C SER A 323 15.95 24.19 -30.30
N LEU A 324 16.49 25.17 -31.03
CA LEU A 324 16.38 25.24 -32.49
C LEU A 324 17.18 24.12 -33.19
N GLY A 325 18.32 23.73 -32.61
CA GLY A 325 19.16 22.63 -33.10
C GLY A 325 18.77 21.24 -32.59
N ALA A 326 17.78 21.16 -31.70
CA ALA A 326 17.40 19.92 -31.03
C ALA A 326 16.53 19.00 -31.90
N ASP A 327 16.81 17.70 -31.82
CA ASP A 327 16.03 16.66 -32.47
C ASP A 327 14.64 16.47 -31.83
N ARG A 328 13.67 16.01 -32.64
CA ARG A 328 12.29 15.76 -32.21
C ARG A 328 12.18 14.76 -31.06
N SER A 329 13.16 13.86 -30.89
CA SER A 329 13.23 12.92 -29.76
C SER A 329 13.20 13.60 -28.39
N VAL A 330 13.67 14.85 -28.26
CA VAL A 330 13.57 15.62 -27.00
C VAL A 330 12.09 15.84 -26.63
N GLY A 331 11.27 16.24 -27.60
CA GLY A 331 9.83 16.41 -27.40
C GLY A 331 9.12 15.09 -27.13
N LEU A 332 9.52 14.00 -27.81
CA LEU A 332 8.94 12.67 -27.58
C LEU A 332 9.21 12.16 -26.15
N ARG A 333 10.44 12.31 -25.64
CA ARG A 333 10.77 12.01 -24.23
C ARG A 333 9.99 12.88 -23.25
N ALA A 334 9.74 14.14 -23.60
CA ALA A 334 8.89 15.01 -22.80
C ALA A 334 7.46 14.49 -22.71
N ARG A 335 6.88 14.02 -23.83
CA ARG A 335 5.55 13.38 -23.86
C ARG A 335 5.52 12.09 -23.05
N GLU A 336 6.54 11.23 -23.18
CA GLU A 336 6.67 9.99 -22.40
C GLU A 336 6.69 10.26 -20.90
N ARG A 337 7.44 11.28 -20.46
CA ARG A 337 7.47 11.72 -19.06
C ARG A 337 6.10 12.21 -18.57
N VAL A 338 5.34 12.92 -19.42
CA VAL A 338 3.97 13.32 -19.08
C VAL A 338 3.09 12.09 -18.89
N LEU A 339 3.10 11.15 -19.84
CA LEU A 339 2.30 9.93 -19.78
C LEU A 339 2.61 9.07 -18.55
N SER A 340 3.88 8.93 -18.17
CA SER A 340 4.28 8.09 -17.04
C SER A 340 4.08 8.73 -15.66
N THR A 341 4.10 10.07 -15.58
CA THR A 341 4.22 10.78 -14.29
C THR A 341 3.10 11.79 -14.01
N TYR A 342 2.59 12.46 -15.05
CA TYR A 342 1.69 13.62 -14.93
C TYR A 342 0.33 13.42 -15.58
N ASP A 343 0.11 12.29 -16.28
CA ASP A 343 -1.19 11.95 -16.84
C ASP A 343 -2.19 11.64 -15.72
N LEU A 344 -3.45 11.99 -15.96
CA LEU A 344 -4.52 11.92 -14.96
C LEU A 344 -4.63 10.53 -14.29
N PRO A 345 -4.60 9.39 -15.01
CA PRO A 345 -4.63 8.06 -14.38
C PRO A 345 -3.44 7.81 -13.45
N ALA A 346 -2.23 8.18 -13.86
CA ALA A 346 -1.01 7.97 -13.07
C ALA A 346 -1.00 8.80 -11.78
N VAL A 347 -1.40 10.08 -11.88
CA VAL A 347 -1.50 10.97 -10.71
C VAL A 347 -2.61 10.54 -9.77
N VAL A 348 -3.76 10.11 -10.31
CA VAL A 348 -4.91 9.70 -9.50
C VAL A 348 -4.63 8.38 -8.77
N ALA A 349 -3.85 7.47 -9.34
CA ALA A 349 -3.35 6.30 -8.62
C ALA A 349 -2.55 6.72 -7.37
N ARG A 350 -1.56 7.63 -7.52
CA ARG A 350 -0.78 8.17 -6.39
C ARG A 350 -1.65 8.92 -5.38
N LEU A 351 -2.63 9.68 -5.85
CA LEU A 351 -3.60 10.35 -4.97
C LEU A 351 -4.43 9.33 -4.20
N SER A 352 -4.92 8.28 -4.87
CA SER A 352 -5.67 7.18 -4.23
C SER A 352 -4.83 6.50 -3.17
N ASP A 353 -3.52 6.30 -3.42
CA ASP A 353 -2.58 5.83 -2.41
C ASP A 353 -2.58 6.77 -1.22
N VAL A 354 -2.32 8.07 -1.36
CA VAL A 354 -2.34 9.03 -0.23
C VAL A 354 -3.70 9.06 0.51
N LEU A 355 -4.82 8.92 -0.22
CA LEU A 355 -6.16 8.91 0.36
C LEU A 355 -6.50 7.59 1.09
N THR A 356 -5.82 6.48 0.75
CA THR A 356 -5.97 5.15 1.39
C THR A 356 -4.84 4.81 2.35
N MET A 357 -3.73 5.53 2.25
CA MET A 357 -2.51 5.43 3.05
C MET A 357 -2.85 5.93 4.44
N ARG A 358 -3.62 5.13 5.17
CA ARG A 358 -3.82 5.22 6.62
C ARG A 358 -2.53 4.85 7.36
N ALA A 359 -1.39 5.25 6.81
CA ALA A 359 -0.09 5.00 7.35
C ALA A 359 0.04 5.76 8.66
N ASN A 360 0.06 4.96 9.74
CA ASN A 360 0.90 5.20 10.89
C ASN A 360 0.41 6.31 11.83
N ALA A 361 -0.87 6.33 12.18
CA ALA A 361 -1.39 7.08 13.33
C ALA A 361 -0.86 6.57 14.71
N HIS A 362 0.36 6.02 14.74
CA HIS A 362 1.11 5.66 15.95
C HIS A 362 2.56 6.14 15.84
N SER A 363 2.74 7.41 15.48
CA SER A 363 4.03 8.10 15.58
C SER A 363 4.40 8.40 17.04
N ARG A 364 4.52 7.36 17.88
CA ARG A 364 5.22 7.39 19.19
C ARG A 364 5.99 6.11 19.52
N GLY A 365 5.70 5.00 18.83
CA GLY A 365 6.55 3.81 18.80
C GLY A 365 5.83 2.47 18.89
N VAL A 366 6.56 1.39 18.63
CA VAL A 366 6.09 0.00 18.67
C VAL A 366 6.84 -0.76 19.76
N VAL A 367 6.12 -1.61 20.51
CA VAL A 367 6.72 -2.52 21.49
C VAL A 367 6.60 -3.94 20.97
N GLN A 368 7.75 -4.56 20.71
CA GLN A 368 7.87 -5.96 20.31
C GLN A 368 7.98 -6.84 21.56
N VAL A 369 7.09 -7.82 21.68
CA VAL A 369 7.04 -8.74 22.83
C VAL A 369 7.31 -10.15 22.36
N ALA A 370 8.42 -10.74 22.79
CA ALA A 370 8.80 -12.13 22.51
C ALA A 370 9.77 -12.62 23.58
N ARG A 371 9.89 -13.94 23.82
CA ARG A 371 10.80 -14.46 24.86
C ARG A 371 12.25 -14.00 24.67
N HIS A 372 12.72 -14.06 23.43
CA HIS A 372 14.04 -13.63 22.99
C HIS A 372 13.89 -12.92 21.64
N ILE A 373 14.72 -11.90 21.39
CA ILE A 373 14.74 -11.12 20.15
C ILE A 373 16.20 -10.93 19.78
N GLY A 374 16.59 -11.37 18.58
CA GLY A 374 17.95 -11.27 18.09
C GLY A 374 18.14 -12.02 16.77
N PRO A 375 19.32 -11.89 16.16
CA PRO A 375 19.65 -12.59 14.92
C PRO A 375 19.66 -14.12 15.13
N GLY A 376 19.21 -14.88 14.14
CA GLY A 376 19.24 -16.34 14.17
C GLY A 376 18.06 -16.98 13.45
N ALA A 377 17.40 -17.94 14.09
CA ALA A 377 16.31 -18.72 13.50
C ALA A 377 14.97 -18.54 14.23
N GLY A 378 13.88 -18.83 13.50
CA GLY A 378 12.53 -18.90 14.05
C GLY A 378 11.96 -17.54 14.48
N VAL A 379 11.07 -17.57 15.49
CA VAL A 379 10.30 -16.39 15.92
C VAL A 379 11.19 -15.22 16.36
N ALA A 380 12.32 -15.51 17.01
CA ALA A 380 13.24 -14.46 17.47
C ALA A 380 13.80 -13.63 16.31
N GLN A 381 14.14 -14.29 15.20
CA GLN A 381 14.61 -13.66 13.96
C GLN A 381 13.49 -12.86 13.29
N VAL A 382 12.27 -13.40 13.22
CA VAL A 382 11.11 -12.70 12.65
C VAL A 382 10.88 -11.37 13.39
N VAL A 383 10.86 -11.42 14.72
CA VAL A 383 10.65 -10.23 15.55
C VAL A 383 11.80 -9.23 15.36
N HIS A 384 13.04 -9.71 15.29
CA HIS A 384 14.21 -8.86 15.08
C HIS A 384 14.18 -8.17 13.72
N ALA A 385 13.83 -8.89 12.65
CA ALA A 385 13.77 -8.32 11.30
C ALA A 385 12.65 -7.28 11.16
N ILE A 386 11.49 -7.53 11.77
CA ILE A 386 10.42 -6.52 11.84
C ILE A 386 10.90 -5.29 12.65
N ASP A 387 11.55 -5.50 13.81
CA ASP A 387 12.08 -4.40 14.63
C ASP A 387 13.08 -3.53 13.86
N ASP A 388 14.01 -4.15 13.14
CA ASP A 388 15.02 -3.44 12.35
C ASP A 388 14.39 -2.68 11.17
N SER A 389 13.44 -3.32 10.48
CA SER A 389 12.67 -2.70 9.39
C SER A 389 11.86 -1.48 9.86
N LEU A 390 11.24 -1.56 11.03
CA LEU A 390 10.53 -0.44 11.66
C LEU A 390 11.49 0.69 12.06
N ARG A 391 12.66 0.37 12.61
CA ARG A 391 13.69 1.38 12.96
C ARG A 391 14.20 2.12 11.74
N ARG A 392 14.46 1.42 10.63
CA ARG A 392 14.89 2.05 9.36
C ARG A 392 13.86 3.06 8.83
N ARG A 393 12.57 2.84 9.13
CA ARG A 393 11.46 3.76 8.81
C ARG A 393 11.30 4.92 9.80
N GLY A 394 12.21 5.06 10.77
CA GLY A 394 12.11 6.08 11.80
C GLY A 394 11.03 5.82 12.86
N VAL A 395 10.48 4.59 12.93
CA VAL A 395 9.54 4.20 14.00
C VAL A 395 10.35 3.86 15.25
N ALA A 396 10.08 4.56 16.36
CA ALA A 396 10.70 4.22 17.63
C ALA A 396 10.26 2.82 18.09
N THR A 397 11.19 1.93 18.38
CA THR A 397 10.85 0.57 18.83
C THR A 397 11.40 0.28 20.21
N SER A 398 10.69 -0.53 20.99
CA SER A 398 11.16 -1.07 22.27
C SER A 398 10.87 -2.56 22.38
N ARG A 399 11.64 -3.27 23.22
CA ARG A 399 11.59 -4.74 23.32
C ARG A 399 11.18 -5.17 24.73
N LEU A 400 10.21 -6.08 24.84
CA LEU A 400 9.85 -6.76 26.09
C LEU A 400 10.16 -8.25 25.95
N THR A 401 11.21 -8.69 26.63
CA THR A 401 11.71 -10.06 26.59
C THR A 401 11.67 -10.76 27.94
N LEU A 402 11.93 -12.07 27.98
CA LEU A 402 12.03 -12.81 29.25
C LEU A 402 13.07 -12.16 30.17
N ALA A 403 14.23 -11.76 29.63
CA ALA A 403 15.27 -11.07 30.38
C ALA A 403 14.79 -9.76 31.01
N SER A 404 13.89 -9.02 30.33
CA SER A 404 13.35 -7.81 30.93
C SER A 404 12.47 -8.12 32.15
N THR A 405 11.90 -9.33 32.26
CA THR A 405 11.01 -9.74 33.36
C THR A 405 11.70 -9.99 34.71
N GLY A 406 13.04 -9.90 34.77
CA GLY A 406 13.82 -10.16 35.99
C GLY A 406 14.19 -11.63 36.18
N LEU A 407 13.79 -12.51 35.24
CA LEU A 407 14.19 -13.91 35.21
C LEU A 407 15.26 -14.09 34.12
N SER A 408 16.46 -14.53 34.52
CA SER A 408 17.59 -14.82 33.63
C SER A 408 18.20 -16.16 34.02
N MET A 409 17.53 -17.27 33.68
CA MET A 409 18.15 -18.59 33.80
C MET A 409 18.89 -18.92 32.50
N ARG A 410 20.18 -18.56 32.42
CA ARG A 410 21.05 -19.05 31.34
C ARG A 410 21.24 -20.56 31.54
N THR A 411 20.56 -21.37 30.76
CA THR A 411 20.73 -22.83 30.79
C THR A 411 21.38 -23.34 29.50
N GLN A 412 22.70 -23.14 29.33
CA GLN A 412 23.52 -23.98 28.41
C GLN A 412 23.81 -25.34 29.09
N VAL A 413 23.86 -26.45 28.33
CA VAL A 413 23.99 -27.91 28.68
C VAL A 413 22.80 -28.78 28.19
N SER A 414 23.00 -29.69 27.25
CA SER A 414 21.94 -30.61 26.76
C SER A 414 21.52 -31.66 27.83
N GLY A 415 20.26 -32.13 27.82
CA GLY A 415 19.92 -33.49 28.33
C GLY A 415 19.27 -33.69 29.72
N SER A 416 19.28 -32.74 30.66
CA SER A 416 18.80 -33.01 32.04
C SER A 416 17.29 -32.74 32.27
N PRO A 417 16.55 -33.58 33.05
CA PRO A 417 15.16 -33.32 33.47
C PRO A 417 14.95 -31.93 34.11
N ILE A 418 15.99 -31.44 34.80
CA ILE A 418 16.03 -30.11 35.44
C ILE A 418 15.82 -29.00 34.40
N LYS A 419 16.29 -29.18 33.16
CA LYS A 419 16.12 -28.19 32.09
C LYS A 419 14.74 -28.14 31.49
N LYS A 420 14.09 -29.29 31.34
CA LYS A 420 12.69 -29.33 30.91
C LYS A 420 11.81 -28.61 31.92
N LEU A 421 12.11 -28.78 33.21
CA LEU A 421 11.44 -28.06 34.30
C LEU A 421 11.75 -26.55 34.27
N ALA A 422 13.02 -26.16 34.09
CA ALA A 422 13.41 -24.75 33.98
C ALA A 422 12.77 -24.06 32.77
N LEU A 423 12.76 -24.70 31.60
CA LEU A 423 12.10 -24.20 30.39
C LEU A 423 10.60 -24.03 30.62
N MET A 424 9.96 -24.99 31.28
CA MET A 424 8.54 -24.91 31.68
C MET A 424 8.29 -23.73 32.62
N ALA A 425 9.12 -23.56 33.64
CA ALA A 425 9.03 -22.42 34.55
C ALA A 425 9.17 -21.08 33.81
N GLU A 426 10.09 -20.97 32.84
CA GLU A 426 10.24 -19.78 32.01
C GLU A 426 9.02 -19.51 31.11
N VAL A 427 8.45 -20.54 30.46
CA VAL A 427 7.22 -20.39 29.64
C VAL A 427 6.08 -19.84 30.50
N VAL A 428 5.86 -20.46 31.67
CA VAL A 428 4.78 -20.08 32.58
C VAL A 428 5.03 -18.67 33.13
N TRP A 429 6.25 -18.38 33.58
CA TRP A 429 6.63 -17.06 34.08
C TRP A 429 6.42 -15.96 33.03
N PHE A 430 6.92 -16.16 31.80
CA PHE A 430 6.75 -15.17 30.75
C PHE A 430 5.30 -15.03 30.32
N SER A 431 4.53 -16.13 30.28
CA SER A 431 3.09 -16.09 30.02
C SER A 431 2.35 -15.24 31.05
N VAL A 432 2.70 -15.33 32.34
CA VAL A 432 2.00 -14.60 33.40
C VAL A 432 2.55 -13.18 33.57
N ILE A 433 3.84 -13.04 33.88
CA ILE A 433 4.47 -11.74 34.17
C ILE A 433 4.59 -10.89 32.90
N GLY A 434 4.87 -11.51 31.75
CA GLY A 434 4.84 -10.82 30.46
C GLY A 434 3.47 -10.24 30.18
N THR A 435 2.39 -11.01 30.40
CA THR A 435 1.00 -10.51 30.27
C THR A 435 0.72 -9.32 31.18
N VAL A 436 1.08 -9.41 32.47
CA VAL A 436 0.90 -8.31 33.43
C VAL A 436 1.62 -7.05 32.96
N ARG A 437 2.85 -7.18 32.45
CA ARG A 437 3.63 -6.03 31.96
C ARG A 437 3.07 -5.45 30.68
N VAL A 438 2.62 -6.27 29.74
CA VAL A 438 1.94 -5.82 28.52
C VAL A 438 0.67 -5.03 28.87
N VAL A 439 -0.17 -5.56 29.76
CA VAL A 439 -1.40 -4.87 30.20
C VAL A 439 -1.08 -3.54 30.88
N ARG A 440 -0.09 -3.51 31.78
CA ARG A 440 0.36 -2.26 32.44
C ARG A 440 0.93 -1.25 31.46
N LEU A 441 1.71 -1.70 30.48
CA LEU A 441 2.30 -0.86 29.45
C LEU A 441 1.21 -0.21 28.61
N ARG A 442 0.25 -1.00 28.10
CA ARG A 442 -0.90 -0.48 27.33
C ARG A 442 -1.74 0.52 28.12
N ALA A 443 -1.89 0.32 29.42
CA ALA A 443 -2.61 1.26 30.28
C ALA A 443 -1.84 2.59 30.49
N LYS A 444 -0.51 2.54 30.65
CA LYS A 444 0.33 3.72 30.88
C LYS A 444 0.68 4.49 29.60
N ARG A 445 0.81 3.78 28.48
CA ARG A 445 1.27 4.28 27.18
C ARG A 445 0.34 3.80 26.08
N PRO A 446 -0.92 4.27 26.05
CA PRO A 446 -1.89 3.88 25.02
C PRO A 446 -1.52 4.39 23.62
N ASP A 447 -0.51 5.25 23.53
CA ASP A 447 0.06 5.79 22.30
C ASP A 447 1.03 4.82 21.59
N LEU A 448 1.46 3.73 22.26
CA LEU A 448 2.36 2.74 21.70
C LEU A 448 1.58 1.54 21.16
N GLY A 449 1.96 1.05 19.98
CA GLY A 449 1.44 -0.20 19.44
C GLY A 449 2.17 -1.40 20.04
N VAL A 450 1.47 -2.37 20.62
CA VAL A 450 2.09 -3.56 21.22
C VAL A 450 1.83 -4.80 20.37
N ILE A 451 2.90 -5.35 19.78
CA ILE A 451 2.87 -6.58 19.00
C ILE A 451 3.42 -7.72 19.85
N VAL A 452 2.64 -8.80 20.01
CA VAL A 452 2.98 -9.95 20.83
C VAL A 452 3.21 -11.18 19.98
N HIS A 453 4.40 -11.75 20.11
CA HIS A 453 4.83 -13.01 19.51
C HIS A 453 5.02 -14.05 20.62
N GLY A 454 4.21 -15.11 20.61
CA GLY A 454 4.38 -16.24 21.52
C GLY A 454 3.52 -16.20 22.79
N ASP A 455 4.14 -16.18 23.97
CA ASP A 455 3.47 -16.64 25.20
C ASP A 455 2.55 -15.63 25.92
N PRO A 456 2.88 -14.34 26.04
CA PRO A 456 2.00 -13.37 26.71
C PRO A 456 0.64 -13.20 26.03
N ILE A 457 -0.35 -12.76 26.81
CA ILE A 457 -1.70 -12.41 26.37
C ILE A 457 -1.87 -10.89 26.49
N GLY A 458 -2.75 -10.28 25.67
CA GLY A 458 -3.15 -8.89 25.89
C GLY A 458 -2.38 -7.82 25.11
N GLY A 459 -1.81 -8.11 23.95
CA GLY A 459 -1.26 -7.09 23.03
C GLY A 459 -2.33 -6.34 22.24
N ASP A 460 -1.94 -5.36 21.42
CA ASP A 460 -2.82 -4.81 20.39
C ASP A 460 -2.92 -5.79 19.22
N VAL A 461 -1.79 -6.35 18.82
CA VAL A 461 -1.67 -7.41 17.82
C VAL A 461 -1.07 -8.65 18.47
N TYR A 462 -1.65 -9.81 18.23
CA TYR A 462 -1.03 -11.10 18.53
C TYR A 462 -0.70 -11.85 17.24
N VAL A 463 0.56 -12.25 17.09
CA VAL A 463 1.04 -13.00 15.93
C VAL A 463 1.06 -14.48 16.26
N ASN A 464 0.26 -15.24 15.52
CA ASN A 464 0.14 -16.67 15.67
C ASN A 464 1.25 -17.39 14.89
N HIS A 465 2.27 -17.88 15.59
CA HIS A 465 3.36 -18.67 15.00
C HIS A 465 3.06 -20.17 14.93
N GLY A 466 1.96 -20.62 15.52
CA GLY A 466 1.49 -21.99 15.42
C GLY A 466 0.42 -22.37 16.44
N LEU A 467 -0.35 -23.41 16.12
CA LEU A 467 -1.47 -23.87 16.92
C LEU A 467 -1.13 -25.23 17.54
N LEU A 468 -0.87 -25.27 18.85
CA LEU A 468 -0.59 -26.52 19.54
C LEU A 468 -1.73 -27.54 19.35
N LYS A 469 -2.99 -27.08 19.32
CA LYS A 469 -4.16 -27.95 19.14
C LYS A 469 -4.15 -28.66 17.78
N GLU A 470 -3.58 -28.06 16.74
CA GLU A 470 -3.40 -28.71 15.45
C GLU A 470 -2.34 -29.81 15.52
N VAL A 471 -1.17 -29.49 16.08
CA VAL A 471 -0.09 -30.46 16.31
C VAL A 471 -0.57 -31.66 17.14
N VAL A 472 -1.41 -31.38 18.16
CA VAL A 472 -2.04 -32.41 18.99
C VAL A 472 -3.00 -33.28 18.20
N VAL A 473 -3.84 -32.71 17.34
CA VAL A 473 -4.77 -33.48 16.49
C VAL A 473 -3.99 -34.40 15.56
N VAL A 474 -2.93 -33.90 14.91
CA VAL A 474 -2.07 -34.69 14.02
C VAL A 474 -1.36 -35.80 14.80
N ARG A 475 -0.69 -35.48 15.92
CA ARG A 475 0.07 -36.47 16.69
C ARG A 475 -0.80 -37.46 17.49
N ARG A 476 -2.05 -37.14 17.80
CA ARG A 476 -2.96 -38.10 18.44
C ARG A 476 -3.39 -39.24 17.53
N GLN A 477 -3.31 -39.06 16.21
CA GLN A 477 -3.59 -40.13 15.25
C GLN A 477 -2.56 -41.27 15.33
N THR A 478 -1.32 -40.94 15.70
CA THR A 478 -0.22 -41.92 15.86
C THR A 478 0.10 -42.26 17.31
N ASN A 479 -0.12 -41.33 18.26
CA ASN A 479 0.11 -41.54 19.69
C ASN A 479 -0.97 -40.86 20.56
N ARG A 480 -1.96 -41.63 21.02
CA ARG A 480 -3.07 -41.11 21.85
C ARG A 480 -2.63 -40.49 23.18
N PHE A 481 -1.45 -40.87 23.69
CA PHE A 481 -0.93 -40.39 24.98
C PHE A 481 -0.05 -39.14 24.87
N TYR A 482 0.14 -38.58 23.67
CA TYR A 482 1.01 -37.41 23.43
C TYR A 482 0.68 -36.19 24.31
N VAL A 483 -0.59 -35.94 24.59
CA VAL A 483 -1.04 -34.81 25.43
C VAL A 483 -0.89 -35.07 26.93
N PRO A 484 -1.46 -36.16 27.51
CA PRO A 484 -1.42 -36.37 28.96
C PRO A 484 -0.01 -36.56 29.52
N LEU A 485 0.99 -36.91 28.70
CA LEU A 485 2.37 -37.11 29.13
C LEU A 485 3.17 -35.81 29.35
N ASN A 486 2.66 -34.65 28.92
CA ASN A 486 3.38 -33.38 29.06
C ASN A 486 2.47 -32.27 29.65
N PRO A 487 2.67 -31.87 30.91
CA PRO A 487 1.84 -30.84 31.56
C PRO A 487 1.90 -29.48 30.86
N MET A 488 2.96 -29.19 30.09
CA MET A 488 3.04 -27.97 29.27
C MET A 488 1.95 -27.90 28.21
N HIS A 489 1.52 -29.04 27.66
CA HIS A 489 0.46 -29.04 26.66
C HIS A 489 -0.86 -28.54 27.25
N TRP A 490 -1.18 -28.95 28.48
CA TRP A 490 -2.38 -28.48 29.18
C TRP A 490 -2.35 -26.99 29.45
N PHE A 491 -1.22 -26.48 29.97
CA PHE A 491 -1.05 -25.05 30.21
C PHE A 491 -1.24 -24.23 28.93
N THR A 492 -0.57 -24.62 27.83
CA THR A 492 -0.66 -23.92 26.55
C THR A 492 -2.07 -23.99 25.97
N LEU A 493 -2.76 -25.13 26.04
CA LEU A 493 -4.15 -25.27 25.56
C LEU A 493 -5.12 -24.37 26.32
N VAL A 494 -5.01 -24.30 27.66
CA VAL A 494 -5.84 -23.42 28.48
C VAL A 494 -5.55 -21.96 28.17
N ARG A 495 -4.28 -21.59 28.06
CA ARG A 495 -3.84 -20.24 27.71
C ARG A 495 -4.39 -19.79 26.35
N ASP A 496 -4.31 -20.64 25.34
CA ASP A 496 -4.80 -20.35 24.00
C ASP A 496 -6.34 -20.25 23.97
N GLU A 497 -7.05 -21.08 24.73
CA GLU A 497 -8.50 -20.97 24.89
C GLU A 497 -8.89 -19.61 25.49
N VAL A 498 -8.20 -19.18 26.55
CA VAL A 498 -8.41 -17.85 27.17
C VAL A 498 -8.12 -16.72 26.18
N ARG A 499 -6.99 -16.81 25.46
CA ARG A 499 -6.55 -15.84 24.45
C ARG A 499 -7.61 -15.63 23.37
N TYR A 500 -8.06 -16.70 22.71
CA TYR A 500 -8.94 -16.60 21.56
C TYR A 500 -10.40 -16.33 21.95
N ARG A 501 -10.83 -16.77 23.14
CA ARG A 501 -12.23 -16.62 23.59
C ARG A 501 -12.58 -15.21 24.07
N TRP A 502 -11.66 -14.54 24.76
CA TRP A 502 -11.98 -13.31 25.51
C TRP A 502 -11.51 -12.01 24.86
N GLY A 503 -10.92 -12.09 23.67
CA GLY A 503 -10.60 -10.91 22.87
C GLY A 503 -9.62 -9.97 23.58
N TRP A 504 -8.56 -10.56 24.15
CA TRP A 504 -7.51 -9.81 24.85
C TRP A 504 -6.71 -8.90 23.90
N GLN A 505 -6.78 -9.17 22.60
CA GLN A 505 -6.15 -8.42 21.53
C GLN A 505 -7.16 -7.72 20.63
N ASN A 506 -6.72 -6.64 19.98
CA ASN A 506 -7.52 -5.97 18.96
C ASN A 506 -7.51 -6.75 17.65
N MET A 507 -6.37 -7.35 17.33
CA MET A 507 -6.17 -8.12 16.10
C MET A 507 -5.36 -9.38 16.37
N ILE A 508 -5.69 -10.44 15.65
CA ILE A 508 -4.85 -11.63 15.51
C ILE A 508 -4.25 -11.64 14.09
N VAL A 509 -2.95 -11.86 14.00
CA VAL A 509 -2.25 -12.09 12.74
C VAL A 509 -1.97 -13.58 12.60
N CYS A 510 -2.46 -14.19 11.53
CA CYS A 510 -2.04 -15.52 11.07
C CYS A 510 -1.02 -15.37 9.95
N LEU A 511 -0.11 -16.32 9.79
CA LEU A 511 0.95 -16.22 8.78
C LEU A 511 0.46 -16.65 7.39
N THR A 512 -0.59 -17.47 7.33
CA THR A 512 -1.14 -18.04 6.09
C THR A 512 -2.66 -18.08 6.14
N GLN A 513 -3.31 -18.21 4.98
CA GLN A 513 -4.76 -18.43 4.90
C GLN A 513 -5.15 -19.78 5.51
N GLN A 514 -4.29 -20.80 5.36
CA GLN A 514 -4.48 -22.10 5.99
C GLN A 514 -4.49 -21.99 7.52
N ASP A 515 -3.57 -21.22 8.10
CA ASP A 515 -3.51 -20.97 9.55
C ASP A 515 -4.76 -20.25 10.06
N GLU A 516 -5.28 -19.27 9.31
CA GLU A 516 -6.55 -18.61 9.65
C GLU A 516 -7.72 -19.61 9.64
N ALA A 517 -7.84 -20.41 8.58
CA ALA A 517 -8.90 -21.41 8.46
C ALA A 517 -8.83 -22.43 9.61
N THR A 518 -7.62 -22.91 9.93
CA THR A 518 -7.42 -23.84 11.05
C THR A 518 -7.72 -23.18 12.40
N LEU A 519 -7.30 -21.93 12.63
CA LEU A 519 -7.61 -21.20 13.86
C LEU A 519 -9.13 -21.09 14.06
N ARG A 520 -9.88 -20.71 13.02
CA ARG A 520 -11.35 -20.62 13.07
C ARG A 520 -12.02 -21.97 13.33
N ARG A 521 -11.52 -23.04 12.71
CA ARG A 521 -12.02 -24.40 12.92
C ARG A 521 -11.78 -24.89 14.35
N LEU A 522 -10.57 -24.68 14.88
CA LEU A 522 -10.17 -25.19 16.19
C LEU A 522 -10.70 -24.34 17.35
N TYR A 523 -10.93 -23.04 17.10
CA TYR A 523 -11.44 -22.06 18.07
C TYR A 523 -12.62 -21.28 17.48
N PRO A 524 -13.80 -21.91 17.28
CA PRO A 524 -14.95 -21.29 16.62
C PRO A 524 -15.56 -20.11 17.39
N LYS A 525 -15.16 -19.92 18.65
CA LYS A 525 -15.58 -18.81 19.50
C LYS A 525 -14.66 -17.58 19.41
N VAL A 526 -13.67 -17.59 18.52
CA VAL A 526 -12.79 -16.43 18.30
C VAL A 526 -13.60 -15.22 17.83
N ARG A 527 -13.53 -14.13 18.58
CA ARG A 527 -14.27 -12.87 18.28
C ARG A 527 -13.36 -11.74 17.79
N THR A 528 -12.06 -11.87 18.01
CA THR A 528 -11.08 -10.90 17.56
C THR A 528 -10.94 -11.01 16.04
N PRO A 529 -10.93 -9.88 15.31
CA PRO A 529 -10.63 -9.88 13.89
C PRO A 529 -9.29 -10.54 13.59
N ILE A 530 -9.21 -11.22 12.44
CA ILE A 530 -8.00 -11.93 11.99
C ILE A 530 -7.52 -11.27 10.69
N ARG A 531 -6.20 -11.17 10.54
CA ARG A 531 -5.49 -10.75 9.32
C ARG A 531 -4.42 -11.78 8.98
N VAL A 532 -4.16 -11.95 7.69
CA VAL A 532 -3.06 -12.80 7.21
C VAL A 532 -1.89 -11.90 6.86
N ILE A 533 -0.75 -12.07 7.53
CA ILE A 533 0.52 -11.41 7.21
C ILE A 533 1.61 -12.48 7.21
N PRO A 534 2.18 -12.83 6.05
CA PRO A 534 3.23 -13.83 5.99
C PRO A 534 4.52 -13.32 6.64
N ASN A 535 5.43 -14.27 6.95
CA ASN A 535 6.80 -13.89 7.28
C ASN A 535 7.48 -13.25 6.06
N GLY A 536 8.50 -12.43 6.34
CA GLY A 536 9.32 -11.82 5.30
C GLY A 536 10.66 -12.50 5.11
N VAL A 537 11.41 -12.01 4.12
CA VAL A 537 12.79 -12.38 3.82
C VAL A 537 13.61 -11.14 3.48
N ASP A 538 14.91 -11.23 3.71
CA ASP A 538 15.86 -10.19 3.31
C ASP A 538 16.36 -10.46 1.88
N LEU A 539 15.67 -9.88 0.90
CA LEU A 539 15.91 -10.11 -0.52
C LEU A 539 17.35 -9.77 -0.93
N ALA A 540 17.89 -8.66 -0.41
CA ALA A 540 19.25 -8.23 -0.73
C ALA A 540 20.30 -9.15 -0.08
N ARG A 541 20.00 -9.69 1.10
CA ARG A 541 20.91 -10.63 1.79
C ARG A 541 21.01 -11.99 1.08
N TYR A 542 19.92 -12.46 0.47
CA TYR A 542 19.86 -13.79 -0.16
C TYR A 542 20.12 -13.77 -1.68
N SER A 543 20.14 -12.60 -2.32
CA SER A 543 20.49 -12.48 -3.75
C SER A 543 21.96 -12.79 -4.07
N ILE A 544 22.84 -12.89 -3.06
CA ILE A 544 24.28 -13.16 -3.26
C ILE A 544 24.66 -14.65 -3.25
N ALA A 545 23.68 -15.55 -3.20
CA ALA A 545 23.93 -16.98 -3.04
C ALA A 545 24.77 -17.54 -4.21
N GLU A 546 24.55 -17.05 -5.44
CA GLU A 546 25.26 -17.55 -6.61
C GLU A 546 26.76 -17.25 -6.59
N GLN A 547 27.17 -16.08 -6.06
CA GLN A 547 28.59 -15.74 -5.93
C GLN A 547 29.33 -16.66 -4.94
N LEU A 548 28.62 -17.30 -4.01
CA LEU A 548 29.18 -18.19 -2.99
C LEU A 548 29.24 -19.66 -3.45
N ARG A 549 28.65 -19.99 -4.60
CA ARG A 549 28.44 -21.37 -5.06
C ARG A 549 29.75 -22.13 -5.26
N ALA A 550 30.66 -21.59 -6.06
CA ALA A 550 31.89 -22.29 -6.46
C ALA A 550 32.79 -22.61 -5.26
N GLU A 551 32.99 -21.64 -4.36
CA GLU A 551 33.78 -21.81 -3.13
C GLU A 551 33.16 -22.87 -2.23
N THR A 552 31.86 -22.78 -1.95
CA THR A 552 31.17 -23.71 -1.05
C THR A 552 31.12 -25.13 -1.62
N ARG A 553 30.94 -25.29 -2.94
CA ARG A 553 30.98 -26.62 -3.59
C ARG A 553 32.36 -27.25 -3.50
N ALA A 554 33.42 -26.47 -3.73
CA ALA A 554 34.79 -26.94 -3.58
C ALA A 554 35.10 -27.39 -2.14
N GLU A 555 34.63 -26.66 -1.13
CA GLU A 555 34.78 -27.05 0.29
C GLU A 555 34.07 -28.36 0.63
N LEU A 556 32.90 -28.60 0.03
CA LEU A 556 32.11 -29.81 0.25
C LEU A 556 32.54 -30.98 -0.66
N GLY A 557 33.41 -30.75 -1.65
CA GLY A 557 33.79 -31.75 -2.65
C GLY A 557 32.67 -32.12 -3.61
N ILE A 558 31.76 -31.18 -3.91
CA ILE A 558 30.64 -31.38 -4.83
C ILE A 558 31.06 -30.94 -6.23
N ASP A 559 31.05 -31.86 -7.20
CA ASP A 559 31.40 -31.58 -8.59
C ASP A 559 30.31 -30.78 -9.32
N ASP A 560 30.69 -30.06 -10.39
CA ASP A 560 29.77 -29.22 -11.18
C ASP A 560 28.63 -30.02 -11.84
N GLY A 561 28.86 -31.29 -12.16
CA GLY A 561 27.87 -32.19 -12.76
C GLY A 561 26.87 -32.79 -11.78
N VAL A 562 27.04 -32.57 -10.47
CA VAL A 562 26.19 -33.11 -9.42
C VAL A 562 25.04 -32.15 -9.12
N THR A 563 23.83 -32.70 -9.01
CA THR A 563 22.66 -31.96 -8.51
C THR A 563 22.68 -31.94 -6.98
N ALA A 564 22.97 -30.78 -6.40
CA ALA A 564 23.04 -30.61 -4.96
C ALA A 564 21.66 -30.29 -4.37
N LEU A 565 21.22 -31.07 -3.39
CA LEU A 565 20.00 -30.88 -2.64
C LEU A 565 20.33 -30.21 -1.30
N LEU A 566 19.45 -29.33 -0.81
CA LEU A 566 19.64 -28.69 0.49
C LEU A 566 18.47 -28.95 1.43
N PHE A 567 18.81 -29.36 2.65
CA PHE A 567 17.92 -29.41 3.79
C PHE A 567 18.42 -28.46 4.88
N VAL A 568 17.55 -27.57 5.36
CA VAL A 568 17.86 -26.65 6.48
C VAL A 568 16.89 -26.86 7.65
N GLY A 569 17.40 -27.28 8.80
CA GLY A 569 16.55 -27.54 9.96
C GLY A 569 17.24 -28.09 11.20
N HIS A 570 16.65 -27.81 12.38
CA HIS A 570 17.11 -28.34 13.66
C HIS A 570 16.23 -29.48 14.21
N GLU A 571 14.97 -29.62 13.75
CA GLU A 571 14.04 -30.68 14.17
C GLU A 571 13.84 -31.72 13.06
N TYR A 572 14.82 -32.62 12.89
CA TYR A 572 14.88 -33.56 11.75
C TYR A 572 13.62 -34.39 11.55
N GLU A 573 12.99 -34.89 12.61
CA GLU A 573 11.76 -35.68 12.51
C GLU A 573 10.58 -34.86 11.95
N ARG A 574 10.33 -33.67 12.53
CA ARG A 574 9.26 -32.78 12.10
C ARG A 574 9.50 -32.27 10.68
N LYS A 575 10.72 -31.82 10.39
CA LYS A 575 11.13 -31.29 9.08
C LYS A 575 11.34 -32.36 8.01
N GLY A 576 11.33 -33.63 8.41
CA GLY A 576 11.30 -34.79 7.52
C GLY A 576 12.64 -35.19 6.91
N LEU A 577 13.76 -34.90 7.56
CA LEU A 577 15.08 -35.32 7.07
C LEU A 577 15.15 -36.83 6.83
N PHE A 578 14.57 -37.64 7.73
CA PHE A 578 14.61 -39.10 7.60
C PHE A 578 13.89 -39.59 6.34
N LEU A 579 12.76 -38.97 5.97
CA LEU A 579 12.05 -39.28 4.73
C LEU A 579 12.84 -38.84 3.50
N LEU A 580 13.58 -37.73 3.61
CA LEU A 580 14.47 -37.28 2.54
C LEU A 580 15.65 -38.24 2.36
N LEU A 581 16.23 -38.77 3.44
CA LEU A 581 17.27 -39.80 3.38
C LEU A 581 16.76 -41.10 2.73
N GLU A 582 15.51 -41.50 3.01
CA GLU A 582 14.86 -42.61 2.30
C GLU A 582 14.63 -42.27 0.81
N ALA A 583 14.23 -41.04 0.49
CA ALA A 583 14.05 -40.60 -0.90
C ALA A 583 15.38 -40.62 -1.70
N MET A 584 16.52 -40.35 -1.06
CA MET A 584 17.85 -40.44 -1.68
C MET A 584 18.16 -41.83 -2.23
N GLN A 585 17.57 -42.91 -1.69
CA GLN A 585 17.76 -44.25 -2.23
C GLN A 585 17.13 -44.44 -3.62
N LEU A 586 16.13 -43.60 -3.94
CA LEU A 586 15.38 -43.65 -5.20
C LEU A 586 15.98 -42.70 -6.26
N LEU A 587 16.97 -41.90 -5.88
CA LEU A 587 17.64 -40.95 -6.75
C LEU A 587 18.97 -41.52 -7.27
N ASP A 588 19.30 -41.13 -8.50
CA ASP A 588 20.56 -41.47 -9.16
C ASP A 588 21.78 -41.04 -8.31
N PRO A 589 22.94 -41.72 -8.42
CA PRO A 589 24.18 -41.29 -7.79
C PRO A 589 24.59 -39.84 -8.05
N SER A 590 24.11 -39.21 -9.14
CA SER A 590 24.35 -37.80 -9.47
C SER A 590 23.68 -36.77 -8.53
N TYR A 591 22.98 -37.22 -7.49
CA TYR A 591 22.35 -36.36 -6.48
C TYR A 591 23.07 -36.47 -5.14
N GLU A 592 23.39 -35.33 -4.54
CA GLU A 592 24.00 -35.23 -3.22
C GLU A 592 23.20 -34.32 -2.30
N LEU A 593 23.19 -34.60 -1.01
CA LEU A 593 22.35 -33.89 -0.02
C LEU A 593 23.18 -33.14 1.02
N ILE A 594 23.07 -31.82 1.02
CA ILE A 594 23.62 -30.91 2.02
C ILE A 594 22.62 -30.74 3.17
N ILE A 595 23.09 -30.98 4.40
CA ILE A 595 22.26 -30.96 5.61
C ILE A 595 22.81 -29.91 6.57
N VAL A 596 22.08 -28.79 6.67
CA VAL A 596 22.41 -27.66 7.56
C VAL A 596 21.49 -27.65 8.77
N GLY A 597 22.08 -27.55 9.96
CA GLY A 597 21.41 -27.60 11.25
C GLY A 597 21.58 -28.95 11.98
N GLY A 598 20.85 -29.12 13.08
CA GLY A 598 20.97 -30.26 13.97
C GLY A 598 21.99 -30.08 15.10
N ALA A 599 21.75 -30.75 16.22
CA ALA A 599 22.71 -30.90 17.31
C ALA A 599 23.53 -32.18 17.10
N PRO A 600 24.72 -32.32 17.74
CA PRO A 600 25.61 -33.46 17.51
C PRO A 600 24.93 -34.83 17.59
N GLU A 601 24.05 -35.04 18.58
CA GLU A 601 23.31 -36.30 18.75
C GLU A 601 22.31 -36.57 17.60
N MET A 602 21.63 -35.52 17.11
CA MET A 602 20.70 -35.64 15.99
C MET A 602 21.44 -35.94 14.69
N ILE A 603 22.59 -35.29 14.47
CA ILE A 603 23.47 -35.54 13.32
C ILE A 603 23.97 -36.98 13.35
N ALA A 604 24.44 -37.46 14.51
CA ALA A 604 24.91 -38.85 14.65
C ALA A 604 23.81 -39.87 14.30
N SER A 605 22.59 -39.66 14.79
CA SER A 605 21.44 -40.53 14.49
C SER A 605 21.06 -40.51 13.01
N ALA A 606 21.04 -39.32 12.38
CA ALA A 606 20.74 -39.18 10.96
C ALA A 606 21.83 -39.79 10.06
N ARG A 607 23.11 -39.61 10.43
CA ARG A 607 24.25 -40.23 9.74
C ARG A 607 24.17 -41.75 9.79
N GLN A 608 23.88 -42.34 10.95
CA GLN A 608 23.70 -43.78 11.08
C GLN A 608 22.54 -44.32 10.19
N LEU A 609 21.48 -43.53 10.00
CA LEU A 609 20.43 -43.90 9.03
C LEU A 609 20.96 -43.81 7.60
N ALA A 610 21.64 -42.73 7.23
CA ALA A 610 22.21 -42.56 5.88
C ALA A 610 23.16 -43.72 5.50
N GLU A 611 24.02 -44.15 6.41
CA GLU A 611 24.90 -45.31 6.20
C GLU A 611 24.11 -46.60 5.99
N ARG A 612 23.10 -46.87 6.83
CA ARG A 612 22.24 -48.06 6.69
C ARG A 612 21.45 -48.08 5.39
N LEU A 613 21.10 -46.90 4.87
CA LEU A 613 20.40 -46.75 3.60
C LEU A 613 21.35 -46.78 2.39
N GLY A 614 22.67 -46.84 2.60
CA GLY A 614 23.66 -46.82 1.52
C GLY A 614 23.78 -45.46 0.81
N VAL A 615 23.41 -44.37 1.49
CA VAL A 615 23.48 -43.00 0.95
C VAL A 615 24.46 -42.11 1.71
N GLY A 616 25.21 -42.67 2.67
CA GLY A 616 26.14 -41.94 3.53
C GLY A 616 27.14 -41.07 2.77
N GLU A 617 27.80 -41.64 1.76
CA GLU A 617 28.78 -40.93 0.92
C GLU A 617 28.19 -39.78 0.10
N ARG A 618 26.86 -39.80 -0.15
CA ARG A 618 26.13 -38.75 -0.86
C ARG A 618 25.49 -37.72 0.08
N THR A 619 25.88 -37.70 1.36
CA THR A 619 25.28 -36.81 2.38
C THR A 619 26.32 -35.98 3.13
N HIS A 620 26.15 -34.67 3.10
CA HIS A 620 27.04 -33.68 3.71
C HIS A 620 26.41 -33.09 4.97
N PHE A 621 26.79 -33.62 6.14
CA PHE A 621 26.32 -33.10 7.43
C PHE A 621 27.19 -31.93 7.91
N VAL A 622 26.71 -30.70 7.68
CA VAL A 622 27.46 -29.46 7.95
C VAL A 622 27.18 -28.90 9.36
N GLY A 623 26.12 -29.38 10.02
CA GLY A 623 25.74 -28.94 11.36
C GLY A 623 25.19 -27.51 11.40
N SER A 624 25.11 -26.93 12.60
CA SER A 624 24.50 -25.61 12.80
C SER A 624 25.39 -24.48 12.30
N GLN A 625 24.89 -23.68 11.36
CA GLN A 625 25.63 -22.60 10.73
C GLN A 625 25.05 -21.22 11.11
N PRO A 626 25.89 -20.24 11.51
CA PRO A 626 25.43 -18.87 11.77
C PRO A 626 24.90 -18.19 10.50
N ASP A 627 25.48 -18.53 9.35
CA ASP A 627 25.08 -18.00 8.05
C ASP A 627 24.82 -19.14 7.06
N PRO A 628 23.56 -19.40 6.68
CA PRO A 628 23.21 -20.51 5.78
C PRO A 628 23.37 -20.16 4.29
N ARG A 629 23.63 -18.90 3.93
CA ARG A 629 23.70 -18.41 2.54
C ARG A 629 24.66 -19.20 1.63
N PRO A 630 25.88 -19.58 2.07
CA PRO A 630 26.78 -20.34 1.20
C PRO A 630 26.15 -21.65 0.72
N TYR A 631 25.41 -22.32 1.59
CA TYR A 631 24.76 -23.60 1.28
C TYR A 631 23.54 -23.47 0.37
N TYR A 632 22.79 -22.36 0.45
CA TYR A 632 21.78 -22.05 -0.57
C TYR A 632 22.44 -21.87 -1.94
N GLY A 633 23.59 -21.20 -2.01
CA GLY A 633 24.39 -21.04 -3.23
C GLY A 633 24.92 -22.35 -3.80
N ALA A 634 25.40 -23.24 -2.94
CA ALA A 634 25.90 -24.56 -3.35
C ALA A 634 24.79 -25.49 -3.87
N SER A 635 23.55 -25.30 -3.42
CA SER A 635 22.41 -26.16 -3.74
C SER A 635 21.75 -25.82 -5.09
N ASP A 636 20.99 -26.75 -5.66
CA ASP A 636 20.15 -26.57 -6.84
C ASP A 636 18.67 -26.61 -6.45
N VAL A 637 18.31 -27.55 -5.55
CA VAL A 637 16.95 -27.76 -5.07
C VAL A 637 16.93 -27.80 -3.54
N VAL A 638 16.05 -27.03 -2.92
CA VAL A 638 15.82 -27.07 -1.47
C VAL A 638 14.66 -28.00 -1.16
N VAL A 639 14.83 -28.93 -0.23
CA VAL A 639 13.85 -29.98 0.07
C VAL A 639 13.37 -29.89 1.51
N LEU A 640 12.08 -29.60 1.69
CA LEU A 640 11.41 -29.38 2.98
C LEU A 640 10.15 -30.24 3.10
N PRO A 641 10.29 -31.56 3.28
CA PRO A 641 9.14 -32.42 3.52
C PRO A 641 8.76 -32.27 4.99
N SER A 642 8.20 -31.14 5.41
CA SER A 642 7.81 -30.87 6.81
C SER A 642 6.40 -31.38 7.13
N SER A 643 6.17 -31.86 8.37
CA SER A 643 4.85 -32.37 8.75
C SER A 643 3.92 -31.26 9.19
N TYR A 644 4.51 -30.14 9.58
CA TYR A 644 3.84 -28.93 10.01
C TYR A 644 4.81 -27.75 9.86
N GLU A 645 4.38 -26.70 9.18
CA GLU A 645 5.00 -25.37 9.12
C GLU A 645 3.86 -24.34 9.03
N THR A 646 4.09 -23.14 9.54
CA THR A 646 3.18 -21.99 9.39
C THR A 646 3.76 -21.01 8.37
N GLY A 647 4.76 -20.22 8.75
CA GLY A 647 5.53 -19.34 7.88
C GLY A 647 6.99 -19.79 7.75
N PRO A 648 7.30 -20.82 6.95
CA PRO A 648 8.65 -21.39 6.85
C PRO A 648 9.64 -20.36 6.27
N LEU A 649 10.55 -19.84 7.10
CA LEU A 649 11.59 -18.92 6.62
C LEU A 649 12.47 -19.55 5.53
N VAL A 650 12.83 -20.82 5.68
CA VAL A 650 13.67 -21.55 4.71
C VAL A 650 13.06 -21.57 3.31
N LEU A 651 11.72 -21.62 3.18
CA LEU A 651 11.05 -21.52 1.88
C LEU A 651 11.32 -20.16 1.23
N LEU A 652 11.14 -19.08 1.99
CA LEU A 652 11.34 -17.72 1.48
C LEU A 652 12.81 -17.44 1.17
N GLU A 653 13.72 -17.94 2.01
CA GLU A 653 15.18 -17.83 1.83
C GLU A 653 15.65 -18.59 0.59
N ALA A 654 15.12 -19.81 0.36
CA ALA A 654 15.42 -20.61 -0.83
C ALA A 654 14.97 -19.89 -2.11
N LEU A 655 13.71 -19.44 -2.16
CA LEU A 655 13.16 -18.73 -3.31
C LEU A 655 13.91 -17.41 -3.57
N ALA A 656 14.23 -16.64 -2.53
CA ALA A 656 15.01 -15.41 -2.64
C ALA A 656 16.46 -15.67 -3.12
N SER A 657 16.99 -16.86 -2.86
CA SER A 657 18.30 -17.32 -3.34
C SER A 657 18.24 -17.93 -4.75
N GLY A 658 17.08 -17.90 -5.40
CA GLY A 658 16.87 -18.45 -6.73
C GLY A 658 16.83 -19.98 -6.78
N ARG A 659 16.46 -20.66 -5.68
CA ARG A 659 16.43 -22.13 -5.63
C ARG A 659 15.01 -22.66 -5.72
N MET A 660 14.82 -23.67 -6.56
CA MET A 660 13.55 -24.40 -6.62
C MET A 660 13.32 -25.15 -5.31
N VAL A 661 12.06 -25.27 -4.90
CA VAL A 661 11.71 -25.88 -3.61
C VAL A 661 10.79 -27.08 -3.76
N VAL A 662 11.17 -28.22 -3.20
CA VAL A 662 10.29 -29.39 -3.05
C VAL A 662 9.77 -29.41 -1.61
N MET A 663 8.46 -29.25 -1.43
CA MET A 663 7.87 -29.12 -0.10
C MET A 663 6.51 -29.81 0.01
N THR A 664 6.15 -30.24 1.22
CA THR A 664 4.81 -30.75 1.53
C THR A 664 3.77 -29.63 1.62
N PRO A 665 2.46 -29.89 1.43
CA PRO A 665 1.41 -28.87 1.44
C PRO A 665 1.11 -28.36 2.86
N THR A 666 2.06 -27.62 3.44
CA THR A 666 1.98 -27.04 4.78
C THR A 666 2.39 -25.58 4.76
N GLY A 667 1.67 -24.76 5.52
CA GLY A 667 1.99 -23.35 5.68
C GLY A 667 1.98 -22.61 4.35
N LEU A 668 2.96 -21.73 4.16
CA LEU A 668 3.01 -20.84 3.00
C LEU A 668 3.28 -21.56 1.66
N ALA A 669 3.63 -22.85 1.69
CA ALA A 669 3.93 -23.63 0.48
C ALA A 669 2.80 -23.62 -0.55
N THR A 670 1.54 -23.79 -0.11
CA THR A 670 0.38 -23.84 -1.01
C THR A 670 0.00 -22.47 -1.59
N GLU A 671 0.54 -21.39 -1.04
CA GLU A 671 0.31 -20.01 -1.52
C GLU A 671 1.44 -19.52 -2.44
N LEU A 672 2.66 -20.04 -2.25
CA LEU A 672 3.86 -19.58 -2.98
C LEU A 672 4.37 -20.53 -4.06
N ILE A 673 4.29 -21.84 -3.86
CA ILE A 673 4.85 -22.82 -4.80
C ILE A 673 3.86 -23.04 -5.92
N ARG A 674 4.34 -22.88 -7.16
CA ARG A 674 3.66 -23.22 -8.39
C ARG A 674 4.49 -24.29 -9.11
N SER A 675 3.90 -25.48 -9.24
CA SER A 675 4.51 -26.64 -9.92
C SER A 675 5.09 -26.27 -11.28
N GLY A 676 6.29 -26.76 -11.57
CA GLY A 676 7.07 -26.46 -12.77
C GLY A 676 7.62 -25.03 -12.90
N ILE A 677 7.26 -24.10 -12.00
CA ILE A 677 7.69 -22.69 -12.10
C ILE A 677 8.80 -22.39 -11.11
N ASN A 678 8.56 -22.61 -9.81
CA ASN A 678 9.47 -22.27 -8.72
C ASN A 678 9.64 -23.40 -7.68
N GLY A 679 9.07 -24.58 -7.94
CA GLY A 679 9.17 -25.72 -7.04
C GLY A 679 8.06 -26.75 -7.28
N GLU A 680 7.97 -27.74 -6.40
CA GLU A 680 6.95 -28.79 -6.41
C GLU A 680 6.32 -29.02 -5.04
N ILE A 681 5.00 -29.22 -5.03
CA ILE A 681 4.25 -29.63 -3.84
C ILE A 681 4.07 -31.15 -3.87
N VAL A 682 4.64 -31.84 -2.88
CA VAL A 682 4.66 -33.31 -2.83
C VAL A 682 3.94 -33.86 -1.60
N LYS A 683 3.48 -35.11 -1.69
CA LYS A 683 3.02 -35.83 -0.49
C LYS A 683 4.22 -36.17 0.40
N ARG A 684 3.96 -36.33 1.70
CA ARG A 684 4.96 -36.72 2.70
C ARG A 684 5.30 -38.21 2.60
N ASP A 685 5.93 -38.59 1.49
CA ASP A 685 6.26 -39.96 1.12
C ASP A 685 7.58 -39.98 0.34
N PRO A 686 8.54 -40.87 0.64
CA PRO A 686 9.86 -40.87 -0.01
C PRO A 686 9.82 -40.90 -1.54
N ALA A 687 8.93 -41.71 -2.13
CA ALA A 687 8.82 -41.82 -3.58
C ALA A 687 8.29 -40.53 -4.21
N GLN A 688 7.32 -39.87 -3.58
CA GLN A 688 6.80 -38.58 -4.05
C GLN A 688 7.82 -37.45 -3.88
N ILE A 689 8.61 -37.48 -2.79
CA ILE A 689 9.71 -36.53 -2.59
C ILE A 689 10.77 -36.68 -3.68
N ALA A 690 11.21 -37.91 -3.97
CA ALA A 690 12.16 -38.20 -5.04
C ALA A 690 11.64 -37.74 -6.42
N ALA A 691 10.37 -38.03 -6.73
CA ALA A 691 9.76 -37.58 -7.99
C ALA A 691 9.73 -36.04 -8.12
N GLY A 692 9.42 -35.32 -7.04
CA GLY A 692 9.46 -33.86 -7.03
C GLY A 692 10.88 -33.30 -7.21
N ILE A 693 11.89 -33.95 -6.63
CA ILE A 693 13.30 -33.58 -6.81
C ILE A 693 13.70 -33.72 -8.29
N VAL A 694 13.35 -34.84 -8.92
CA VAL A 694 13.64 -35.10 -10.34
C VAL A 694 12.94 -34.07 -11.23
N ALA A 695 11.67 -33.73 -10.94
CA ALA A 695 10.94 -32.72 -11.70
C ALA A 695 11.60 -31.33 -11.62
N CYS A 696 12.02 -30.91 -10.42
CA CYS A 696 12.78 -29.67 -10.25
C CYS A 696 14.14 -29.71 -10.99
N SER A 697 14.89 -30.81 -10.89
CA SER A 697 16.17 -30.96 -11.61
C SER A 697 15.99 -30.88 -13.13
N HIS A 698 14.96 -31.52 -13.68
CA HIS A 698 14.62 -31.42 -15.10
C HIS A 698 14.31 -29.96 -15.50
N ALA A 699 13.49 -29.24 -14.73
CA ALA A 699 13.18 -27.84 -15.01
C ALA A 699 14.42 -26.93 -14.95
N LEU A 700 15.39 -27.23 -14.08
CA LEU A 700 16.68 -26.52 -14.04
C LEU A 700 17.55 -26.80 -15.27
N SER A 701 17.49 -28.03 -15.81
CA SER A 701 18.23 -28.41 -17.02
C SER A 701 17.76 -27.68 -18.29
N GLU A 702 16.49 -27.23 -18.32
CA GLU A 702 15.96 -26.40 -19.41
C GLU A 702 16.45 -24.95 -19.37
N GLY A 703 16.91 -24.46 -18.21
CA GLY A 703 17.45 -23.11 -18.04
C GLY A 703 17.52 -22.67 -16.58
N PHE A 704 18.71 -22.80 -15.97
CA PHE A 704 18.94 -22.46 -14.56
C PHE A 704 18.67 -20.98 -14.25
N GLU A 705 19.19 -20.05 -15.04
CA GLU A 705 19.04 -18.61 -14.80
C GLU A 705 17.58 -18.15 -14.81
N ASP A 706 16.80 -18.65 -15.77
CA ASP A 706 15.38 -18.34 -15.87
C ASP A 706 14.58 -18.94 -14.71
N ALA A 707 14.89 -20.17 -14.30
CA ALA A 707 14.28 -20.80 -13.13
C ALA A 707 14.61 -20.04 -11.83
N ALA A 708 15.87 -19.66 -11.65
CA ALA A 708 16.32 -18.88 -10.50
C ALA A 708 15.63 -17.51 -10.42
N LYS A 709 15.49 -16.83 -11.57
CA LYS A 709 14.75 -15.57 -11.66
C LYS A 709 13.28 -15.74 -11.27
N ARG A 710 12.59 -16.76 -11.80
CA ARG A 710 11.18 -17.04 -11.43
C ARG A 710 11.02 -17.30 -9.94
N CYS A 711 11.98 -17.98 -9.31
CA CYS A 711 11.99 -18.20 -7.87
C CYS A 711 12.10 -16.86 -7.11
N ALA A 712 13.08 -16.02 -7.46
CA ALA A 712 13.29 -14.73 -6.80
C ALA A 712 12.10 -13.78 -6.99
N ASP A 713 11.54 -13.70 -8.20
CA ASP A 713 10.39 -12.86 -8.52
C ASP A 713 9.14 -13.27 -7.71
N SER A 714 8.99 -14.58 -7.41
CA SER A 714 7.84 -15.09 -6.64
C SER A 714 7.79 -14.59 -5.18
N VAL A 715 8.90 -14.07 -4.67
CA VAL A 715 9.01 -13.53 -3.29
C VAL A 715 9.36 -12.03 -3.25
N ALA A 716 9.31 -11.32 -4.38
CA ALA A 716 9.66 -9.89 -4.45
C ALA A 716 8.85 -9.01 -3.46
N ASP A 717 7.59 -9.34 -3.22
CA ASP A 717 6.71 -8.62 -2.28
C ASP A 717 6.82 -9.07 -0.81
N TYR A 718 7.72 -10.02 -0.51
CA TYR A 718 7.91 -10.59 0.82
C TYR A 718 9.10 -9.97 1.56
N GLY A 719 9.64 -8.86 1.08
CA GLY A 719 10.66 -8.09 1.80
C GLY A 719 10.19 -7.68 3.20
N TRP A 720 11.08 -7.76 4.21
CA TRP A 720 10.78 -7.33 5.59
C TRP A 720 10.26 -5.90 5.71
N ASP A 721 10.60 -5.07 4.75
CA ASP A 721 10.12 -3.71 4.59
C ASP A 721 8.60 -3.68 4.30
N ALA A 722 8.15 -4.36 3.26
CA ALA A 722 6.73 -4.50 2.93
C ALA A 722 5.94 -5.19 4.07
N ILE A 723 6.52 -6.19 4.73
CA ILE A 723 5.89 -6.87 5.87
C ILE A 723 5.71 -5.92 7.06
N ALA A 724 6.71 -5.09 7.39
CA ALA A 724 6.59 -4.12 8.48
C ALA A 724 5.48 -3.09 8.21
N ASP A 725 5.32 -2.66 6.96
CA ASP A 725 4.24 -1.73 6.58
C ASP A 725 2.85 -2.36 6.82
N ARG A 726 2.67 -3.65 6.49
CA ARG A 726 1.44 -4.39 6.81
C ARG A 726 1.17 -4.47 8.31
N TYR A 727 2.21 -4.66 9.13
CA TYR A 727 2.07 -4.64 10.60
C TYR A 727 1.62 -3.28 11.13
N LEU A 728 2.14 -2.19 10.57
CA LEU A 728 1.74 -0.84 10.95
C LEU A 728 0.28 -0.54 10.55
N MET A 729 -0.15 -1.00 9.37
CA MET A 729 -1.55 -0.91 8.95
C MET A 729 -2.47 -1.66 9.92
N VAL A 730 -2.11 -2.88 10.30
CA VAL A 730 -2.91 -3.69 11.23
C VAL A 730 -2.97 -3.08 12.64
N LEU A 731 -1.88 -2.46 13.11
CA LEU A 731 -1.90 -1.70 14.36
C LEU A 731 -2.89 -0.53 14.30
N ALA A 732 -2.95 0.18 13.18
CA ALA A 732 -3.92 1.25 12.98
C ALA A 732 -5.38 0.73 12.96
N GLU A 733 -5.65 -0.35 12.21
CA GLU A 733 -6.97 -1.00 12.17
C GLU A 733 -7.44 -1.48 13.55
N GLY A 734 -6.54 -2.04 14.36
CA GLY A 734 -6.88 -2.56 15.68
C GLY A 734 -7.38 -1.47 16.64
N VAL A 735 -6.85 -0.26 16.54
CA VAL A 735 -7.30 0.89 17.34
C VAL A 735 -8.69 1.36 16.93
N GLU A 736 -8.96 1.40 15.62
CA GLU A 736 -10.30 1.68 15.09
C GLU A 736 -11.30 0.65 15.66
N TYR A 737 -11.01 -0.65 15.57
CA TYR A 737 -11.90 -1.69 16.10
C TYR A 737 -12.21 -1.54 17.61
N ARG A 738 -11.20 -1.23 18.43
CA ARG A 738 -11.39 -1.02 19.88
C ARG A 738 -12.31 0.16 20.17
N SER A 739 -12.13 1.29 19.50
CA SER A 739 -12.97 2.48 19.70
C SER A 739 -14.46 2.22 19.36
N HIS A 740 -14.73 1.46 18.30
CA HIS A 740 -16.09 1.04 17.93
C HIS A 740 -16.71 0.09 18.98
N SER A 741 -15.95 -0.89 19.47
CA SER A 741 -16.44 -1.86 20.46
C SER A 741 -16.70 -1.24 21.84
N GLN A 742 -15.88 -0.28 22.27
CA GLN A 742 -16.09 0.47 23.52
C GLN A 742 -17.28 1.41 23.43
N THR A 743 -17.47 2.09 22.29
CA THR A 743 -18.62 2.97 22.06
C THR A 743 -19.95 2.19 22.02
N ALA A 744 -19.96 1.02 21.40
CA ALA A 744 -21.13 0.13 21.41
C ALA A 744 -21.46 -0.40 22.82
N ARG A 745 -20.44 -0.68 23.65
CA ARG A 745 -20.61 -1.07 25.06
C ARG A 745 -21.11 0.07 25.93
N SER A 746 -20.58 1.29 25.76
CA SER A 746 -21.01 2.45 26.53
C SER A 746 -22.42 2.89 26.14
N GLN A 747 -22.78 2.85 24.86
CA GLN A 747 -24.15 3.11 24.40
C GLN A 747 -25.15 2.07 24.93
N ARG A 748 -24.81 0.78 24.96
CA ARG A 748 -25.64 -0.27 25.58
C ARG A 748 -25.75 -0.12 27.10
N ALA A 749 -24.67 0.27 27.77
CA ALA A 749 -24.68 0.55 29.21
C ALA A 749 -25.50 1.80 29.55
N VAL A 750 -25.47 2.83 28.71
CA VAL A 750 -26.30 4.04 28.83
C VAL A 750 -27.78 3.73 28.54
N ALA A 751 -28.07 2.90 27.52
CA ALA A 751 -29.43 2.43 27.24
C ALA A 751 -29.99 1.55 28.37
N ALA A 752 -29.18 0.67 28.94
CA ALA A 752 -29.56 -0.16 30.09
C ALA A 752 -29.76 0.66 31.38
N ARG A 753 -28.97 1.73 31.59
CA ARG A 753 -29.15 2.67 32.71
C ARG A 753 -30.33 3.62 32.54
N ARG A 754 -30.81 3.83 31.31
CA ARG A 754 -31.93 4.74 31.01
C ARG A 754 -33.30 4.09 31.06
N GLY A 755 -33.43 2.80 31.42
CA GLY A 755 -34.71 2.20 31.80
C GLY A 755 -35.89 2.53 30.88
N LEU A 756 -35.69 2.62 29.57
CA LEU A 756 -36.75 2.88 28.61
C LEU A 756 -37.12 1.57 27.94
N GLY A 757 -38.01 0.84 28.61
CA GLY A 757 -38.89 -0.10 27.93
C GLY A 757 -39.88 0.68 27.09
N SER A 758 -39.66 0.75 25.78
CA SER A 758 -40.71 0.92 24.78
C SER A 758 -40.12 0.77 23.38
N ALA A 759 -40.55 -0.26 22.67
CA ALA A 759 -40.42 -0.34 21.22
C ALA A 759 -41.28 0.77 20.60
N PRO A 760 -40.82 1.53 19.59
CA PRO A 760 -41.68 2.47 18.91
C PRO A 760 -42.59 1.74 17.94
N THR A 761 -43.88 1.85 18.20
CA THR A 761 -44.97 1.63 17.24
C THR A 761 -44.83 2.62 16.09
N VAL A 762 -44.70 2.10 14.86
CA VAL A 762 -44.74 2.90 13.64
C VAL A 762 -46.22 3.09 13.27
N GLY A 763 -46.69 4.34 13.39
CA GLY A 763 -48.01 4.77 12.93
C GLY A 763 -48.10 4.79 11.40
N SER A 764 -49.19 4.24 10.90
CA SER A 764 -49.63 4.18 9.51
C SER A 764 -50.25 5.50 9.03
N HIS A 765 -49.84 6.01 7.87
CA HIS A 765 -50.59 6.79 6.84
C HIS A 765 -49.54 7.36 5.85
N GLY A 766 -49.57 7.25 4.52
CA GLY A 766 -50.37 6.53 3.54
C GLY A 766 -49.70 6.65 2.15
N LEU A 767 -49.70 5.53 1.42
CA LEU A 767 -49.75 5.29 -0.04
C LEU A 767 -48.62 5.76 -0.98
N GLY A 768 -47.99 4.74 -1.59
CA GLY A 768 -47.09 4.82 -2.75
C GLY A 768 -46.30 3.51 -2.91
N SER A 769 -46.92 2.49 -3.50
CA SER A 769 -46.50 1.08 -3.54
C SER A 769 -45.07 0.80 -4.05
N PRO A 770 -44.29 -0.09 -3.39
CA PRO A 770 -43.27 -0.89 -4.05
C PRO A 770 -43.63 -2.39 -4.07
N GLY A 771 -43.30 -3.05 -5.18
CA GLY A 771 -43.52 -4.48 -5.43
C GLY A 771 -42.83 -5.43 -4.43
N PRO A 772 -43.10 -6.74 -4.54
CA PRO A 772 -42.84 -7.69 -3.47
C PRO A 772 -41.34 -7.92 -3.27
N ARG A 773 -40.85 -7.63 -2.05
CA ARG A 773 -39.56 -8.13 -1.57
C ARG A 773 -39.72 -9.61 -1.25
N LEU A 774 -39.09 -10.47 -2.05
CA LEU A 774 -38.85 -11.86 -1.71
C LEU A 774 -37.99 -11.94 -0.45
N ILE A 775 -38.59 -12.41 0.64
CA ILE A 775 -37.91 -12.95 1.81
C ILE A 775 -37.26 -14.25 1.35
N CYS A 776 -35.96 -14.24 1.08
CA CYS A 776 -35.23 -15.49 0.84
C CYS A 776 -34.87 -16.10 2.20
N CYS A 777 -35.52 -17.23 2.46
CA CYS A 777 -35.41 -18.03 3.67
C CYS A 777 -34.01 -18.67 3.76
N ARG A 778 -33.55 -18.92 5.00
CA ARG A 778 -32.20 -19.36 5.42
C ARG A 778 -31.81 -20.79 4.97
N TRP A 779 -32.46 -21.33 3.94
CA TRP A 779 -32.29 -22.69 3.42
C TRP A 779 -31.47 -22.75 2.13
N CYS A 780 -31.36 -21.66 1.37
CA CYS A 780 -30.59 -21.61 0.10
C CYS A 780 -29.07 -21.42 0.25
N VAL A 781 -28.52 -21.40 1.48
CA VAL A 781 -27.08 -21.16 1.73
C VAL A 781 -26.27 -22.46 1.81
N LEU A 782 -26.90 -23.64 1.69
CA LEU A 782 -26.24 -24.92 2.00
C LEU A 782 -26.12 -25.94 0.85
N HIS A 783 -26.45 -25.60 -0.40
CA HIS A 783 -26.18 -26.48 -1.56
C HIS A 783 -25.68 -25.70 -2.79
N PRO A 784 -24.70 -26.25 -3.55
CA PRO A 784 -24.16 -25.59 -4.75
C PRO A 784 -25.18 -25.62 -5.90
N PRO A 785 -25.13 -24.65 -6.85
CA PRO A 785 -26.06 -24.63 -7.98
C PRO A 785 -25.72 -25.72 -9.00
N TRP A 786 -26.77 -26.33 -9.57
CA TRP A 786 -26.69 -27.23 -10.73
C TRP A 786 -26.24 -26.47 -11.99
N PRO A 787 -25.54 -27.11 -12.94
CA PRO A 787 -25.02 -26.46 -14.15
C PRO A 787 -26.18 -26.20 -15.13
N GLY A 788 -26.39 -24.91 -15.48
CA GLY A 788 -27.45 -24.51 -16.42
C GLY A 788 -27.92 -23.06 -16.32
N CYS A 789 -27.50 -22.30 -15.30
CA CYS A 789 -27.77 -20.86 -15.22
C CYS A 789 -26.63 -20.03 -15.84
N GLN A 790 -26.48 -20.12 -17.15
CA GLN A 790 -25.86 -19.07 -17.97
C GLN A 790 -26.89 -18.68 -19.02
N ASP A 791 -27.00 -17.39 -19.29
CA ASP A 791 -27.93 -16.71 -20.23
C ASP A 791 -29.23 -16.17 -19.62
N TRP A 792 -29.14 -14.96 -19.06
CA TRP A 792 -30.29 -14.06 -18.97
C TRP A 792 -29.91 -12.64 -19.41
N ASP A 793 -30.42 -12.24 -20.58
CA ASP A 793 -30.31 -10.91 -21.18
C ASP A 793 -31.52 -10.04 -20.76
N PRO A 794 -31.33 -8.86 -20.13
CA PRO A 794 -32.43 -8.04 -19.63
C PRO A 794 -33.24 -7.28 -20.72
N ALA A 795 -32.92 -7.40 -22.01
CA ALA A 795 -33.40 -6.48 -23.04
C ALA A 795 -34.56 -6.96 -23.96
N ARG A 796 -35.29 -8.05 -23.65
CA ARG A 796 -36.45 -8.48 -24.49
C ARG A 796 -37.79 -8.35 -23.78
N ARG A 797 -38.56 -7.31 -24.16
CA ARG A 797 -40.00 -7.21 -23.87
C ARG A 797 -40.77 -8.15 -24.79
N GLY A 798 -41.34 -9.22 -24.25
CA GLY A 798 -42.29 -10.08 -24.95
C GLY A 798 -42.73 -11.21 -24.04
N ARG A 799 -44.03 -11.30 -23.75
CA ARG A 799 -44.61 -12.42 -22.99
C ARG A 799 -44.42 -13.72 -23.78
N PRO A 800 -44.16 -14.85 -23.10
CA PRO A 800 -44.74 -16.11 -23.54
C PRO A 800 -45.58 -16.74 -22.43
N ALA A 801 -46.69 -17.33 -22.87
CA ALA A 801 -47.64 -18.09 -22.07
C ALA A 801 -47.00 -19.41 -21.56
N PHE A 802 -47.33 -19.80 -20.33
CA PHE A 802 -47.12 -21.17 -19.85
C PHE A 802 -48.38 -22.00 -20.10
N PRO A 803 -48.28 -23.19 -20.71
CA PRO A 803 -49.39 -24.12 -20.73
C PRO A 803 -49.47 -24.89 -19.40
N THR A 804 -50.70 -24.99 -18.94
CA THR A 804 -51.26 -25.82 -17.88
C THR A 804 -51.01 -27.31 -18.10
N THR A 805 -50.58 -28.04 -17.06
CA THR A 805 -51.18 -29.33 -16.64
C THR A 805 -50.67 -29.75 -15.24
N HIS A 806 -51.64 -29.98 -14.35
CA HIS A 806 -51.63 -30.59 -13.01
C HIS A 806 -51.14 -32.07 -13.02
N PRO A 807 -51.01 -32.84 -11.88
CA PRO A 807 -51.73 -32.66 -10.59
C PRO A 807 -51.03 -33.06 -9.24
N PHE A 808 -51.69 -32.65 -8.12
CA PHE A 808 -51.86 -33.34 -6.80
C PHE A 808 -50.61 -33.61 -5.91
N ARG A 809 -50.56 -33.42 -4.57
CA ARG A 809 -51.53 -33.25 -3.45
C ARG A 809 -50.87 -32.46 -2.31
N LEU A 810 -51.60 -31.52 -1.71
CA LEU A 810 -51.40 -31.04 -0.34
C LEU A 810 -52.41 -31.76 0.57
N ARG A 811 -51.96 -32.23 1.74
CA ARG A 811 -52.83 -32.64 2.84
C ARG A 811 -52.47 -31.82 4.08
N ASP A 812 -53.50 -31.18 4.60
CA ASP A 812 -53.59 -30.46 5.87
C ASP A 812 -52.95 -31.19 7.05
N ARG A 813 -52.38 -30.42 7.98
CA ARG A 813 -52.85 -30.38 9.37
C ARG A 813 -52.36 -29.13 10.11
N ARG A 814 -53.34 -28.35 10.57
CA ARG A 814 -53.23 -27.40 11.68
C ARG A 814 -52.92 -28.16 12.96
N ASP A 815 -52.12 -27.57 13.84
CA ASP A 815 -52.45 -27.30 15.26
C ASP A 815 -51.20 -27.01 16.09
N GLY A 816 -51.35 -26.08 17.04
CA GLY A 816 -50.58 -26.14 18.29
C GLY A 816 -49.44 -25.13 18.44
N CYS A 817 -49.78 -23.87 18.64
CA CYS A 817 -48.93 -22.92 19.34
C CYS A 817 -48.96 -23.24 20.86
N ARG A 818 -47.83 -23.66 21.46
CA ARG A 818 -47.57 -23.50 22.90
C ARG A 818 -46.09 -23.29 23.18
N ASP A 819 -45.85 -22.20 23.91
CA ASP A 819 -44.72 -21.85 24.77
C ASP A 819 -43.68 -22.94 25.09
N HIS A 820 -42.40 -22.63 24.90
CA HIS A 820 -41.54 -22.12 25.99
C HIS A 820 -40.07 -22.04 25.57
N ARG A 821 -39.45 -20.92 25.94
CA ARG A 821 -38.06 -20.76 26.42
C ARG A 821 -37.11 -21.96 26.18
N THR A 822 -36.13 -21.79 25.30
CA THR A 822 -34.68 -21.83 25.60
C THR A 822 -33.87 -21.88 24.28
N TRP A 823 -32.68 -21.25 24.36
CA TRP A 823 -31.56 -21.17 23.40
C TRP A 823 -31.48 -19.93 22.51
#